data_AF-A0A821QCI0-F1
#
_entry.id   AF-A0A821QCI0-F1
#
_cell.length_a   1.000
_cell.length_b   1.000
_cell.length_c   1.000
_cell.angle_alpha   90.00
_cell.angle_beta   90.00
_cell.angle_gamma   90.00
#
_symmetry.space_group_name_H-M   'P 1'
#
loop_
_entity.id
_entity.type
_entity.pdbx_description
1 polymer ?
#
loop_
_entity_poly.entity_id
_entity_poly.type
_entity_poly.pdbx_seq_one_letter_code
_entity_poly.pdbx_strand_id
1 'polypeptide(L)'
;MDYNQEDSIGSNLEWTNKSLAKYIFRFTGLLSFISTCMNTPKTFENHPFLQYTTFIIDIICAIILTIEAVAKMKIRGILIDDSSYLRDRWNHFDAIMILNIYFSIILQTFELIGIINKYSYFTLIRSPRPFILIKVLKTFLKFELPKSQIKSILQRSSSQIYNVTVFFLFFMSLYAILGVQFFGSLTFHCVRNGTDLNNVVQLNLMIPDTYCSPTKHGFHCPENFICQKIEIQRNLRGYNGFDELATSFFSVYESASQEGWVFLMYRAIDSLPSWRAFIYFITLIFFLAWLVKNVFIAVIIETFAEIRVQFQQMWGSRGVISNMEATKILQKSDNNTLKLINIDDNKKKGIAPAIFLKIARSSMFTTIVMLVVLTNTIFTATIKHTHNEKINKQNREFYRKIETLFTIFFDLEALFKILSMGFKNYIRRSIYKFEFMLAVGTTIHCFPSFYRSSFTYFQVLRVARLLKSSPLLEDFLYKIFGPGRKLSSLILFTMCLLLITSSISMQLFCFIKDLEQFDTFPRAFMSMFHIAMNDGWTEVMYSAMDKVYEFGVSFLCLTALFFIFFHLLTNSIVLSLFVAVILDNLELDEDAKMIKQLKTREASADIQQKLLWRLRIFERFPNRPQMIELSCLPHDFIIPKIRNSFMRQFLNQDNISSYSPELSMDTYDKKHTIRTLHMPEYRSTGETMKRTAVNNIIRNASNQRLLSGDAGQVHLASITDNNISLFVKQNKIRFDRKNSMSRSDYRPKSVNFIRENGDIGTLHGRNQDNHDIKVFQYRKQQAQLKRNQQEDDLRENHPYFDTPLFIIARESNFRKFCQLLVEARYNVNTKDHHGHESKINQYKQGHTFLGLVTYLDWIMILVTILSTISMSFETPINRVVDQPLLQIAEYVFVIFMSVELTLKIFAHGLFFTPKALIRDIGGAIDVAVFFVGLISLCWLPRNVPANSVAQFLMLLRSTRPLRIFILVPDMRKVVYEICRGFKEILLVRIEQLLL
;
A
#
# COMPACT_ATOMS: atom_id res chain seq x y z
N MET A 1 -9.15 -0.33 -41.27
CA MET A 1 -9.78 0.67 -42.16
C MET A 1 -11.16 0.12 -42.40
N ASP A 2 -12.19 0.77 -41.86
CA ASP A 2 -13.61 0.44 -42.07
C ASP A 2 -14.40 1.74 -41.79
N TYR A 3 -14.20 2.70 -42.68
CA TYR A 3 -14.93 3.97 -42.79
C TYR A 3 -15.09 4.20 -44.30
N ASN A 4 -16.26 4.69 -44.72
CA ASN A 4 -16.70 5.01 -46.10
C ASN A 4 -17.66 3.99 -46.77
N GLN A 5 -18.75 3.61 -46.09
CA GLN A 5 -19.89 2.97 -46.77
C GLN A 5 -21.27 3.21 -46.13
N GLU A 6 -21.49 4.36 -45.48
CA GLU A 6 -22.80 4.79 -44.93
C GLU A 6 -23.37 6.06 -45.61
N ASP A 7 -22.72 6.61 -46.66
CA ASP A 7 -23.00 7.97 -47.16
C ASP A 7 -24.22 8.13 -48.11
N SER A 8 -25.04 7.09 -48.33
CA SER A 8 -26.12 7.10 -49.35
C SER A 8 -27.56 6.97 -48.84
N ILE A 9 -27.81 6.99 -47.52
CA ILE A 9 -29.18 7.03 -46.96
C ILE A 9 -29.31 8.04 -45.81
N GLY A 10 -29.95 9.20 -46.05
CA GLY A 10 -30.62 9.97 -44.98
C GLY A 10 -29.94 11.25 -44.47
N SER A 11 -29.50 12.16 -45.35
CA SER A 11 -28.93 13.48 -45.01
C SER A 11 -29.75 14.38 -44.07
N ASN A 12 -31.05 14.12 -43.90
CA ASN A 12 -31.95 14.97 -43.09
C ASN A 12 -31.93 14.70 -41.56
N LEU A 13 -31.24 13.67 -41.04
CA LEU A 13 -31.26 13.34 -39.60
C LEU A 13 -29.89 13.32 -38.88
N GLU A 14 -28.83 13.82 -39.52
CA GLU A 14 -27.47 13.88 -38.95
C GLU A 14 -27.31 14.77 -37.70
N TRP A 15 -28.29 15.64 -37.40
CA TRP A 15 -28.20 16.58 -36.27
C TRP A 15 -27.97 15.88 -34.92
N THR A 16 -28.48 14.66 -34.75
CA THR A 16 -28.28 13.81 -33.57
C THR A 16 -26.81 13.44 -33.32
N ASN A 17 -26.00 13.44 -34.38
CA ASN A 17 -24.57 13.13 -34.31
C ASN A 17 -23.69 14.35 -33.99
N LYS A 18 -24.21 15.58 -34.08
CA LYS A 18 -23.48 16.80 -33.74
C LYS A 18 -23.08 16.80 -32.26
N SER A 19 -21.90 17.36 -31.96
CA SER A 19 -21.37 17.46 -30.60
C SER A 19 -22.35 18.15 -29.64
N LEU A 20 -22.99 19.23 -30.09
CA LEU A 20 -23.97 20.00 -29.33
C LEU A 20 -25.21 19.17 -28.94
N ALA A 21 -25.78 18.38 -29.86
CA ALA A 21 -26.88 17.46 -29.53
C ALA A 21 -26.46 16.42 -28.48
N LYS A 22 -25.25 15.85 -28.62
CA LYS A 22 -24.66 14.93 -27.64
C LYS A 22 -24.40 15.59 -26.27
N TYR A 23 -24.20 16.90 -26.19
CA TYR A 23 -24.18 17.63 -24.91
C TYR A 23 -25.58 17.82 -24.32
N ILE A 24 -26.57 18.19 -25.14
CA ILE A 24 -27.98 18.34 -24.70
C ILE A 24 -28.50 17.03 -24.09
N PHE A 25 -28.35 15.89 -24.77
CA PHE A 25 -28.84 14.59 -24.27
C PHE A 25 -28.13 14.11 -22.99
N ARG A 26 -26.93 14.63 -22.68
CA ARG A 26 -26.26 14.39 -21.38
C ARG A 26 -26.76 15.34 -20.31
N PHE A 27 -26.98 16.61 -20.66
CA PHE A 27 -27.52 17.61 -19.75
C PHE A 27 -28.95 17.23 -19.30
N THR A 28 -29.80 16.72 -20.19
CA THR A 28 -31.13 16.21 -19.80
C THR A 28 -31.06 14.97 -18.92
N GLY A 29 -30.10 14.08 -19.15
CA GLY A 29 -29.85 12.95 -18.25
C GLY A 29 -29.46 13.39 -16.83
N LEU A 30 -28.58 14.39 -16.72
CA LEU A 30 -28.19 14.99 -15.44
C LEU A 30 -29.34 15.76 -14.78
N LEU A 31 -30.14 16.50 -15.56
CA LEU A 31 -31.30 17.24 -15.06
C LEU A 31 -32.40 16.29 -14.54
N SER A 32 -32.66 15.18 -15.24
CA SER A 32 -33.57 14.13 -14.77
C SER A 32 -33.05 13.44 -13.49
N PHE A 33 -31.73 13.26 -13.34
CA PHE A 33 -31.15 12.75 -12.10
C PHE A 33 -31.38 13.74 -10.93
N ILE A 34 -31.12 15.04 -11.13
CA ILE A 34 -31.37 16.07 -10.12
C ILE A 34 -32.86 16.12 -9.74
N SER A 35 -33.77 16.07 -10.71
CA SER A 35 -35.21 16.03 -10.44
C SER A 35 -35.59 14.83 -9.57
N THR A 36 -35.02 13.65 -9.85
CA THR A 36 -35.24 12.43 -9.03
C THR A 36 -34.72 12.58 -7.60
N CYS A 37 -33.62 13.33 -7.39
CA CYS A 37 -33.09 13.62 -6.05
C CYS A 37 -33.95 14.62 -5.27
N MET A 38 -34.67 15.51 -5.96
CA MET A 38 -35.55 16.51 -5.34
C MET A 38 -36.98 16.00 -5.13
N ASN A 39 -37.36 14.89 -5.78
CA ASN A 39 -38.69 14.30 -5.72
C ASN A 39 -38.84 13.41 -4.47
N THR A 40 -39.14 14.02 -3.32
CA THR A 40 -39.43 13.33 -2.04
C THR A 40 -40.54 14.06 -1.27
N PRO A 41 -41.38 13.34 -0.48
CA PRO A 41 -42.46 13.97 0.28
C PRO A 41 -41.97 15.09 1.20
N LYS A 42 -40.85 14.88 1.91
CA LYS A 42 -40.31 15.86 2.86
C LYS A 42 -39.74 17.10 2.19
N THR A 43 -39.12 16.96 1.02
CA THR A 43 -38.66 18.11 0.23
C THR A 43 -39.84 18.97 -0.24
N PHE A 44 -40.98 18.35 -0.59
CA PHE A 44 -42.20 19.06 -0.95
C PHE A 44 -42.92 19.71 0.24
N GLU A 45 -42.82 19.15 1.45
CA GLU A 45 -43.28 19.82 2.68
C GLU A 45 -42.47 21.09 2.97
N ASN A 46 -41.13 21.00 2.89
CA ASN A 46 -40.24 22.13 3.17
C ASN A 46 -40.35 23.22 2.09
N HIS A 47 -40.52 22.83 0.82
CA HIS A 47 -40.47 23.71 -0.34
C HIS A 47 -41.55 23.30 -1.38
N PRO A 48 -42.81 23.77 -1.22
CA PRO A 48 -43.93 23.31 -2.05
C PRO A 48 -43.79 23.64 -3.54
N PHE A 49 -43.05 24.70 -3.89
CA PHE A 49 -42.76 25.04 -5.29
C PHE A 49 -42.00 23.92 -6.03
N LEU A 50 -41.19 23.12 -5.31
CA LEU A 50 -40.40 22.04 -5.92
C LEU A 50 -41.26 20.91 -6.49
N GLN A 51 -42.47 20.70 -5.96
CA GLN A 51 -43.38 19.67 -6.47
C GLN A 51 -43.81 19.95 -7.92
N TYR A 52 -44.01 21.23 -8.27
CA TYR A 52 -44.34 21.65 -9.64
C TYR A 52 -43.10 21.73 -10.53
N THR A 53 -41.96 22.22 -10.02
CA THR A 53 -40.74 22.33 -10.86
C THR A 53 -40.20 20.96 -11.26
N THR A 54 -40.20 19.97 -10.34
CA THR A 54 -39.77 18.59 -10.67
C THR A 54 -40.67 17.98 -11.74
N PHE A 55 -41.99 18.15 -11.63
CA PHE A 55 -42.96 17.67 -12.63
C PHE A 55 -42.72 18.27 -14.03
N ILE A 56 -42.50 19.59 -14.12
CA ILE A 56 -42.22 20.28 -15.39
C ILE A 56 -40.88 19.79 -15.98
N ILE A 57 -39.84 19.67 -15.14
CA ILE A 57 -38.53 19.15 -15.55
C ILE A 57 -38.65 17.73 -16.10
N ASP A 58 -39.46 16.88 -15.46
CA ASP A 58 -39.64 15.49 -15.85
C ASP A 58 -40.31 15.36 -17.23
N ILE A 59 -41.34 16.15 -17.50
CA ILE A 59 -42.01 16.23 -18.81
C ILE A 59 -41.01 16.68 -19.89
N ILE A 60 -40.24 17.75 -19.64
CA ILE A 60 -39.24 18.25 -20.59
C ILE A 60 -38.15 17.18 -20.86
N CYS A 61 -37.68 16.50 -19.82
CA CYS A 61 -36.69 15.43 -19.95
C CYS A 61 -37.25 14.24 -20.76
N ALA A 62 -38.49 13.83 -20.49
CA ALA A 62 -39.16 12.76 -21.23
C ALA A 62 -39.25 13.09 -22.72
N ILE A 63 -39.74 14.28 -23.08
CA ILE A 63 -39.88 14.73 -24.47
C ILE A 63 -38.52 14.75 -25.20
N ILE A 64 -37.46 15.29 -24.59
CA ILE A 64 -36.16 15.36 -25.26
C ILE A 64 -35.54 13.96 -25.44
N LEU A 65 -35.72 13.05 -24.47
CA LEU A 65 -35.22 11.67 -24.55
C LEU A 65 -36.04 10.80 -25.52
N THR A 66 -37.35 11.03 -25.66
CA THR A 66 -38.15 10.33 -26.69
C THR A 66 -37.82 10.82 -28.09
N ILE A 67 -37.58 12.13 -28.29
CA ILE A 67 -37.06 12.66 -29.56
C ILE A 67 -35.72 11.99 -29.92
N GLU A 68 -34.80 11.81 -28.95
CA GLU A 68 -33.55 11.08 -29.17
C GLU A 68 -33.78 9.62 -29.58
N ALA A 69 -34.68 8.91 -28.89
CA ALA A 69 -34.99 7.51 -29.18
C ALA A 69 -35.65 7.33 -30.55
N VAL A 70 -36.68 8.11 -30.85
CA VAL A 70 -37.40 8.09 -32.14
C VAL A 70 -36.46 8.45 -33.29
N ALA A 71 -35.58 9.45 -33.12
CA ALA A 71 -34.60 9.79 -34.15
C ALA A 71 -33.61 8.64 -34.40
N LYS A 72 -33.10 7.97 -33.34
CA LYS A 72 -32.25 6.78 -33.50
C LYS A 72 -32.98 5.61 -34.16
N MET A 73 -34.24 5.36 -33.80
CA MET A 73 -35.08 4.32 -34.42
C MET A 73 -35.30 4.59 -35.92
N LYS A 74 -35.52 5.86 -36.30
CA LYS A 74 -35.70 6.27 -37.70
C LYS A 74 -34.41 6.19 -38.53
N ILE A 75 -33.25 6.42 -37.92
CA ILE A 75 -31.94 6.30 -38.61
C ILE A 75 -31.53 4.85 -38.83
N ARG A 76 -31.73 3.98 -37.83
CA ARG A 76 -31.13 2.63 -37.79
C ARG A 76 -32.09 1.48 -38.15
N GLY A 77 -33.36 1.79 -38.38
CA GLY A 77 -34.41 0.77 -38.39
C GLY A 77 -34.72 0.24 -36.98
N ILE A 78 -35.89 -0.36 -36.83
CA ILE A 78 -36.39 -0.87 -35.54
C ILE A 78 -35.94 -2.31 -35.29
N LEU A 79 -36.06 -3.19 -36.31
CA LEU A 79 -35.94 -4.66 -36.16
C LEU A 79 -35.18 -5.42 -37.26
N ILE A 80 -35.05 -4.88 -38.48
CA ILE A 80 -34.69 -5.69 -39.67
C ILE A 80 -33.17 -5.67 -39.97
N ASP A 81 -32.49 -4.54 -39.82
CA ASP A 81 -31.07 -4.40 -40.17
C ASP A 81 -30.12 -4.86 -39.06
N ASP A 82 -28.90 -5.27 -39.41
CA ASP A 82 -27.86 -5.68 -38.43
C ASP A 82 -27.48 -4.57 -37.42
N SER A 83 -27.70 -3.30 -37.79
CA SER A 83 -27.49 -2.11 -36.95
C SER A 83 -28.74 -1.64 -36.18
N SER A 84 -29.86 -2.39 -36.25
CA SER A 84 -31.18 -2.04 -35.70
C SER A 84 -31.16 -1.53 -34.26
N TYR A 85 -32.07 -0.60 -33.95
CA TYR A 85 -32.19 0.05 -32.65
C TYR A 85 -32.22 -0.95 -31.48
N LEU A 86 -33.06 -2.01 -31.58
CA LEU A 86 -33.25 -3.02 -30.53
C LEU A 86 -32.13 -4.08 -30.44
N ARG A 87 -31.10 -4.03 -31.30
CA ARG A 87 -29.96 -4.97 -31.18
C ARG A 87 -28.83 -4.43 -30.32
N ASP A 88 -28.74 -3.10 -30.15
CA ASP A 88 -27.78 -2.46 -29.25
C ASP A 88 -28.29 -2.46 -27.80
N ARG A 89 -27.57 -3.15 -26.90
CA ARG A 89 -27.88 -3.21 -25.45
C ARG A 89 -27.97 -1.83 -24.80
N TRP A 90 -27.29 -0.83 -25.34
CA TRP A 90 -27.40 0.55 -24.84
C TRP A 90 -28.70 1.24 -25.20
N ASN A 91 -29.31 0.90 -26.34
CA ASN A 91 -30.59 1.44 -26.76
C ASN A 91 -31.74 0.80 -25.96
N HIS A 92 -31.60 -0.48 -25.57
CA HIS A 92 -32.48 -1.12 -24.59
C HIS A 92 -32.43 -0.40 -23.23
N PHE A 93 -31.23 -0.08 -22.73
CA PHE A 93 -31.08 0.70 -21.51
C PHE A 93 -31.75 2.09 -21.62
N ASP A 94 -31.49 2.83 -22.70
CA ASP A 94 -32.12 4.14 -22.95
C ASP A 94 -33.67 4.02 -22.99
N ALA A 95 -34.23 2.97 -23.61
CA ALA A 95 -35.67 2.73 -23.67
C ALA A 95 -36.30 2.41 -22.30
N ILE A 96 -35.65 1.57 -21.49
CA ILE A 96 -36.10 1.26 -20.12
C ILE A 96 -36.07 2.52 -19.24
N MET A 97 -35.04 3.37 -19.37
CA MET A 97 -34.97 4.63 -18.64
C MET A 97 -36.09 5.60 -19.02
N ILE A 98 -36.43 5.71 -20.32
CA ILE A 98 -37.56 6.51 -20.79
C ILE A 98 -38.89 6.01 -20.19
N LEU A 99 -39.12 4.70 -20.20
CA LEU A 99 -40.30 4.06 -19.62
C LEU A 99 -40.42 4.33 -18.11
N ASN A 100 -39.32 4.27 -17.35
CA ASN A 100 -39.30 4.63 -15.93
C ASN A 100 -39.62 6.11 -15.68
N ILE A 101 -39.21 7.03 -16.57
CA ILE A 101 -39.58 8.45 -16.48
C ILE A 101 -41.09 8.62 -16.72
N TYR A 102 -41.68 7.95 -17.71
CA TYR A 102 -43.13 8.00 -17.92
C TYR A 102 -43.92 7.47 -16.72
N PHE A 103 -43.51 6.36 -16.10
CA PHE A 103 -44.14 5.89 -14.86
C PHE A 103 -43.96 6.90 -13.70
N SER A 104 -42.80 7.55 -13.56
CA SER A 104 -42.58 8.62 -12.57
C SER A 104 -43.53 9.81 -12.78
N ILE A 105 -43.76 10.21 -14.03
CA ILE A 105 -44.69 11.30 -14.40
C ILE A 105 -46.14 10.90 -14.07
N ILE A 106 -46.58 9.70 -14.48
CA ILE A 106 -47.92 9.18 -14.21
C ILE A 106 -48.17 9.13 -12.70
N LEU A 107 -47.22 8.59 -11.92
CA LEU A 107 -47.33 8.55 -10.46
C LEU A 107 -47.43 9.95 -9.85
N GLN A 108 -46.61 10.90 -10.31
CA GLN A 108 -46.66 12.30 -9.85
C GLN A 108 -47.96 13.01 -10.25
N THR A 109 -48.61 12.65 -11.37
CA THR A 109 -49.97 13.16 -11.67
C THR A 109 -51.00 12.66 -10.67
N PHE A 110 -50.97 11.38 -10.27
CA PHE A 110 -51.91 10.85 -9.28
C PHE A 110 -51.68 11.41 -7.87
N GLU A 111 -50.44 11.74 -7.49
CA GLU A 111 -50.11 12.46 -6.26
C GLU A 111 -50.57 13.93 -6.28
N LEU A 112 -50.52 14.60 -7.44
CA LEU A 112 -51.01 15.97 -7.62
C LEU A 112 -52.54 16.05 -7.60
N ILE A 113 -53.23 15.04 -8.14
CA ILE A 113 -54.71 14.94 -8.11
C ILE A 113 -55.22 14.48 -6.73
N GLY A 114 -54.33 13.94 -5.87
CA GLY A 114 -54.68 13.47 -4.52
C GLY A 114 -55.29 12.07 -4.47
N ILE A 115 -55.21 11.29 -5.55
CA ILE A 115 -55.67 9.90 -5.60
C ILE A 115 -54.74 8.97 -4.80
N ILE A 116 -53.45 9.30 -4.75
CA ILE A 116 -52.42 8.53 -4.04
C ILE A 116 -51.82 9.40 -2.92
N ASN A 117 -51.80 8.86 -1.71
CA ASN A 117 -51.15 9.49 -0.56
C ASN A 117 -49.64 9.68 -0.81
N LYS A 118 -49.09 10.84 -0.43
CA LYS A 118 -47.67 11.18 -0.59
C LYS A 118 -46.71 10.16 0.04
N TYR A 119 -47.13 9.50 1.12
CA TYR A 119 -46.38 8.44 1.82
C TYR A 119 -46.85 7.04 1.38
N SER A 120 -46.85 6.78 0.07
CA SER A 120 -47.24 5.48 -0.50
C SER A 120 -46.05 4.69 -1.03
N TYR A 121 -46.12 3.37 -0.91
CA TYR A 121 -45.13 2.42 -1.44
C TYR A 121 -44.95 2.51 -2.96
N PHE A 122 -45.91 3.07 -3.71
CA PHE A 122 -45.78 3.27 -5.16
C PHE A 122 -44.57 4.13 -5.55
N THR A 123 -44.08 4.99 -4.64
CA THR A 123 -42.82 5.75 -4.79
C THR A 123 -41.64 4.86 -5.16
N LEU A 124 -41.64 3.59 -4.73
CA LEU A 124 -40.63 2.58 -5.08
C LEU A 124 -40.41 2.42 -6.59
N ILE A 125 -41.42 2.69 -7.43
CA ILE A 125 -41.34 2.65 -8.90
C ILE A 125 -40.33 3.68 -9.45
N ARG A 126 -39.99 4.72 -8.68
CA ARG A 126 -38.98 5.73 -9.03
C ARG A 126 -37.54 5.27 -8.78
N SER A 127 -37.33 4.22 -7.97
CA SER A 127 -36.00 3.73 -7.58
C SER A 127 -35.02 3.35 -8.71
N PRO A 128 -35.41 2.85 -9.91
CA PRO A 128 -34.46 2.60 -10.99
C PRO A 128 -34.10 3.85 -11.82
N ARG A 129 -34.81 4.97 -11.65
CA ARG A 129 -34.59 6.19 -12.44
C ARG A 129 -33.19 6.82 -12.28
N PRO A 130 -32.52 6.81 -11.11
CA PRO A 130 -31.17 7.35 -10.94
C PRO A 130 -30.11 6.73 -11.84
N PHE A 131 -30.32 5.51 -12.36
CA PHE A 131 -29.41 4.88 -13.31
C PHE A 131 -29.21 5.71 -14.59
N ILE A 132 -30.10 6.65 -14.92
CA ILE A 132 -29.92 7.58 -16.05
C ILE A 132 -28.57 8.33 -16.01
N LEU A 133 -27.98 8.52 -14.83
CA LEU A 133 -26.65 9.14 -14.69
C LEU A 133 -25.54 8.33 -15.41
N ILE A 134 -25.71 7.01 -15.59
CA ILE A 134 -24.80 6.15 -16.39
C ILE A 134 -24.72 6.64 -17.85
N LYS A 135 -25.81 7.19 -18.41
CA LYS A 135 -25.82 7.77 -19.78
C LYS A 135 -24.88 8.97 -19.91
N VAL A 136 -24.77 9.78 -18.85
CA VAL A 136 -23.83 10.89 -18.74
C VAL A 136 -22.40 10.36 -18.64
N LEU A 137 -22.17 9.41 -17.73
CA LEU A 137 -20.87 8.77 -17.51
C LEU A 137 -20.32 8.03 -18.74
N LYS A 138 -21.18 7.46 -19.59
CA LYS A 138 -20.81 6.65 -20.77
C LYS A 138 -19.75 7.28 -21.68
N THR A 139 -19.63 8.61 -21.68
CA THR A 139 -18.60 9.32 -22.46
C THR A 139 -17.23 9.30 -21.78
N PHE A 140 -17.19 9.41 -20.46
CA PHE A 140 -15.95 9.28 -19.66
C PHE A 140 -15.51 7.82 -19.53
N LEU A 141 -16.47 6.89 -19.52
CA LEU A 141 -16.25 5.43 -19.46
C LEU A 141 -16.00 4.77 -20.83
N LYS A 142 -15.92 5.55 -21.93
CA LYS A 142 -15.57 5.05 -23.26
C LYS A 142 -14.05 4.80 -23.35
N PHE A 143 -13.60 3.74 -22.71
CA PHE A 143 -12.28 3.18 -22.97
C PHE A 143 -12.25 2.57 -24.38
N GLU A 144 -11.22 2.87 -25.15
CA GLU A 144 -10.99 2.35 -26.52
C GLU A 144 -10.52 0.88 -26.50
N LEU A 145 -11.29 0.02 -25.82
CA LEU A 145 -10.95 -1.40 -25.61
C LEU A 145 -11.82 -2.30 -26.50
N PRO A 146 -11.22 -3.27 -27.22
CA PRO A 146 -11.97 -4.26 -27.99
C PRO A 146 -12.91 -5.08 -27.09
N LYS A 147 -14.18 -5.22 -27.50
CA LYS A 147 -15.23 -5.91 -26.72
C LYS A 147 -14.86 -7.35 -26.34
N SER A 148 -14.12 -8.05 -27.20
CA SER A 148 -13.62 -9.42 -26.95
C SER A 148 -12.64 -9.47 -25.78
N GLN A 149 -11.75 -8.48 -25.66
CA GLN A 149 -10.77 -8.41 -24.58
C GLN A 149 -11.41 -7.99 -23.25
N ILE A 150 -12.41 -7.10 -23.27
CA ILE A 150 -13.20 -6.80 -22.05
C ILE A 150 -13.90 -8.07 -21.54
N LYS A 151 -14.45 -8.89 -22.43
CA LYS A 151 -15.09 -10.16 -22.06
C LYS A 151 -14.09 -11.14 -21.46
N SER A 152 -12.89 -11.30 -22.02
CA SER A 152 -11.86 -12.21 -21.48
C SER A 152 -11.33 -11.74 -20.12
N ILE A 153 -11.11 -10.43 -19.95
CA ILE A 153 -10.72 -9.80 -18.68
C ILE A 153 -11.79 -10.07 -17.61
N LEU A 154 -13.05 -9.71 -17.88
CA LEU A 154 -14.15 -9.83 -16.92
C LEU A 154 -14.43 -11.30 -16.57
N GLN A 155 -14.33 -12.21 -17.53
CA GLN A 155 -14.51 -13.64 -17.29
C GLN A 155 -13.43 -14.20 -16.36
N ARG A 156 -12.17 -13.76 -16.51
CA ARG A 156 -11.07 -14.21 -15.66
C ARG A 156 -11.13 -13.61 -14.26
N SER A 157 -11.34 -12.30 -14.13
CA SER A 157 -11.44 -11.65 -12.82
C SER A 157 -12.67 -12.14 -12.04
N SER A 158 -13.81 -12.36 -12.72
CA SER A 158 -15.02 -12.91 -12.10
C SER A 158 -14.78 -14.32 -11.53
N SER A 159 -13.99 -15.17 -12.19
CA SER A 159 -13.67 -16.50 -11.67
C SER A 159 -12.81 -16.46 -10.40
N GLN A 160 -11.83 -15.55 -10.33
CA GLN A 160 -11.03 -15.36 -9.12
C GLN A 160 -11.87 -14.80 -7.97
N ILE A 161 -12.67 -13.76 -8.23
CA ILE A 161 -13.58 -13.16 -7.24
C ILE A 161 -14.59 -14.21 -6.75
N TYR A 162 -15.17 -15.02 -7.64
CA TYR A 162 -16.09 -16.10 -7.27
C TYR A 162 -15.47 -17.05 -6.25
N ASN A 163 -14.27 -17.58 -6.54
CA ASN A 163 -13.57 -18.49 -5.63
C ASN A 163 -13.34 -17.87 -4.23
N VAL A 164 -12.98 -16.58 -4.16
CA VAL A 164 -12.82 -15.88 -2.88
C VAL A 164 -14.16 -15.63 -2.19
N THR A 165 -15.22 -15.28 -2.92
CA THR A 165 -16.56 -15.10 -2.31
C THR A 165 -17.10 -16.41 -1.72
N VAL A 166 -16.85 -17.55 -2.37
CA VAL A 166 -17.18 -18.88 -1.83
C VAL A 166 -16.36 -19.17 -0.56
N PHE A 167 -15.06 -18.85 -0.57
CA PHE A 167 -14.18 -18.99 0.60
C PHE A 167 -14.63 -18.11 1.78
N PHE A 168 -15.05 -16.87 1.51
CA PHE A 168 -15.64 -15.96 2.51
C PHE A 168 -16.96 -16.52 3.07
N LEU A 169 -17.88 -16.94 2.20
CA LEU A 169 -19.17 -17.51 2.60
C LEU A 169 -19.02 -18.80 3.43
N PHE A 170 -17.97 -19.59 3.18
CA PHE A 170 -17.62 -20.75 4.00
C PHE A 170 -17.20 -20.36 5.43
N PHE A 171 -16.30 -19.39 5.60
CA PHE A 171 -15.91 -18.94 6.94
C PHE A 171 -17.06 -18.24 7.68
N MET A 172 -17.86 -17.46 6.96
CA MET A 172 -19.09 -16.84 7.46
C MET A 172 -20.08 -17.88 8.01
N SER A 173 -20.39 -18.94 7.25
CA SER A 173 -21.32 -19.98 7.71
C SER A 173 -20.73 -20.84 8.83
N LEU A 174 -19.43 -21.13 8.81
CA LEU A 174 -18.74 -21.84 9.88
C LEU A 174 -18.85 -21.10 11.23
N TYR A 175 -18.51 -19.80 11.25
CA TYR A 175 -18.62 -19.01 12.49
C TYR A 175 -20.08 -18.74 12.89
N ALA A 176 -21.01 -18.68 11.93
CA ALA A 176 -22.44 -18.59 12.24
C ALA A 176 -22.95 -19.84 12.98
N ILE A 177 -22.58 -21.04 12.50
CA ILE A 177 -22.94 -22.31 13.14
C ILE A 177 -22.29 -22.42 14.53
N LEU A 178 -20.98 -22.09 14.64
CA LEU A 178 -20.29 -22.07 15.94
C LEU A 178 -20.93 -21.08 16.93
N GLY A 179 -21.36 -19.90 16.47
CA GLY A 179 -21.99 -18.89 17.32
C GLY A 179 -23.31 -19.38 17.93
N VAL A 180 -24.18 -19.99 17.11
CA VAL A 180 -25.43 -20.61 17.59
C VAL A 180 -25.15 -21.70 18.63
N GLN A 181 -24.15 -22.56 18.38
CA GLN A 181 -23.82 -23.67 19.28
C GLN A 181 -23.08 -23.24 20.57
N PHE A 182 -22.32 -22.14 20.54
CA PHE A 182 -21.56 -21.67 21.71
C PHE A 182 -22.35 -20.74 22.64
N PHE A 183 -23.25 -19.92 22.08
CA PHE A 183 -23.96 -18.87 22.82
C PHE A 183 -25.47 -19.10 22.94
N GLY A 184 -26.14 -19.55 21.87
CA GLY A 184 -27.59 -19.62 21.82
C GLY A 184 -28.27 -18.25 22.04
N SER A 185 -29.42 -18.24 22.71
CA SER A 185 -30.21 -17.01 22.91
C SER A 185 -29.83 -16.22 24.16
N LEU A 186 -29.26 -15.02 23.95
CA LEU A 186 -28.91 -14.08 25.01
C LEU A 186 -30.18 -13.31 25.45
N THR A 187 -30.81 -13.77 26.55
CA THR A 187 -32.13 -13.29 27.03
C THR A 187 -32.20 -13.02 28.54
N PHE A 188 -31.09 -13.18 29.26
CA PHE A 188 -31.03 -12.98 30.71
C PHE A 188 -30.52 -11.57 31.05
N HIS A 189 -31.30 -10.80 31.80
CA HIS A 189 -31.01 -9.43 32.22
C HIS A 189 -31.17 -9.25 33.72
N CYS A 190 -30.47 -8.28 34.31
CA CYS A 190 -30.68 -7.87 35.71
C CYS A 190 -31.91 -6.97 35.84
N VAL A 191 -32.95 -7.46 36.51
CA VAL A 191 -34.17 -6.70 36.84
C VAL A 191 -34.31 -6.49 38.33
N ARG A 192 -35.01 -5.43 38.74
CA ARG A 192 -35.31 -5.20 40.17
C ARG A 192 -36.12 -6.37 40.76
N ASN A 193 -35.88 -6.67 42.03
CA ASN A 193 -36.66 -7.68 42.74
C ASN A 193 -38.16 -7.30 42.79
N GLY A 194 -39.05 -8.25 42.51
CA GLY A 194 -40.51 -8.06 42.53
C GLY A 194 -41.13 -7.45 41.27
N THR A 195 -40.44 -7.38 40.13
CA THR A 195 -41.00 -6.86 38.87
C THR A 195 -41.83 -7.90 38.11
N ASP A 196 -43.02 -7.52 37.65
CA ASP A 196 -43.86 -8.37 36.78
C ASP A 196 -43.21 -8.62 35.41
N LEU A 197 -43.02 -9.90 35.08
CA LEU A 197 -42.30 -10.33 33.88
C LEU A 197 -43.00 -10.01 32.55
N ASN A 198 -44.31 -9.81 32.58
CA ASN A 198 -45.11 -9.53 31.38
C ASN A 198 -45.16 -8.03 31.04
N ASN A 199 -44.82 -7.14 31.99
CA ASN A 199 -44.85 -5.68 31.84
C ASN A 199 -43.51 -5.06 32.31
N VAL A 200 -42.40 -5.53 31.72
CA VAL A 200 -41.08 -4.95 32.00
C VAL A 200 -40.97 -3.57 31.34
N VAL A 201 -41.03 -2.52 32.17
CA VAL A 201 -40.74 -1.13 31.76
C VAL A 201 -39.23 -0.89 31.84
N GLN A 202 -38.68 0.00 31.02
CA GLN A 202 -37.24 0.32 30.99
C GLN A 202 -36.64 0.70 32.36
N LEU A 203 -37.44 1.25 33.28
CA LEU A 203 -37.05 1.59 34.66
C LEU A 203 -36.77 0.36 35.55
N ASN A 204 -37.24 -0.83 35.15
CA ASN A 204 -37.09 -2.09 35.89
C ASN A 204 -35.74 -2.76 35.63
N LEU A 205 -35.08 -2.45 34.51
CA LEU A 205 -33.74 -2.92 34.20
C LEU A 205 -32.68 -2.12 34.97
N MET A 206 -31.48 -2.67 35.09
CA MET A 206 -30.32 -1.91 35.56
C MET A 206 -29.95 -0.80 34.56
N ILE A 207 -29.27 0.25 35.03
CA ILE A 207 -28.77 1.35 34.18
C ILE A 207 -27.25 1.40 34.31
N PRO A 208 -26.46 1.14 33.25
CA PRO A 208 -26.89 0.66 31.93
C PRO A 208 -27.50 -0.76 32.01
N ASP A 209 -28.22 -1.16 30.96
CA ASP A 209 -28.73 -2.53 30.86
C ASP A 209 -27.57 -3.52 30.79
N THR A 210 -27.61 -4.53 31.66
CA THR A 210 -26.59 -5.57 31.77
C THR A 210 -27.23 -6.94 31.69
N TYR A 211 -26.63 -7.77 30.83
CA TYR A 211 -26.90 -9.19 30.78
C TYR A 211 -26.34 -9.88 32.04
N CYS A 212 -26.85 -11.07 32.33
CA CYS A 212 -26.43 -11.83 33.51
C CYS A 212 -26.45 -13.33 33.25
N SER A 213 -25.85 -14.10 34.16
CA SER A 213 -25.93 -15.56 34.13
C SER A 213 -26.67 -16.10 35.35
N PRO A 214 -27.60 -17.07 35.19
CA PRO A 214 -28.16 -17.83 36.32
C PRO A 214 -27.16 -18.88 36.86
N THR A 215 -25.97 -19.02 36.25
CA THR A 215 -24.95 -19.98 36.66
C THR A 215 -23.78 -19.30 37.38
N LYS A 216 -22.88 -20.08 37.99
CA LYS A 216 -21.68 -19.54 38.67
C LYS A 216 -20.75 -18.72 37.78
N HIS A 217 -20.89 -18.77 36.45
CA HIS A 217 -20.00 -18.12 35.48
C HIS A 217 -20.74 -17.07 34.65
N GLY A 218 -20.22 -15.85 34.63
CA GLY A 218 -20.84 -14.69 33.99
C GLY A 218 -20.96 -13.53 34.98
N PHE A 219 -21.73 -12.51 34.62
CA PHE A 219 -22.05 -11.40 35.50
C PHE A 219 -23.16 -11.78 36.49
N HIS A 220 -22.93 -11.45 37.76
CA HIS A 220 -23.90 -11.63 38.85
C HIS A 220 -24.51 -10.28 39.20
N CYS A 221 -25.84 -10.21 39.24
CA CYS A 221 -26.55 -8.98 39.58
C CYS A 221 -26.24 -8.54 41.02
N PRO A 222 -26.13 -7.23 41.29
CA PRO A 222 -25.94 -6.72 42.65
C PRO A 222 -27.20 -6.86 43.51
N GLU A 223 -27.06 -6.63 44.81
CA GLU A 223 -28.20 -6.65 45.75
C GLU A 223 -29.36 -5.75 45.28
N ASN A 224 -30.59 -6.21 45.50
CA ASN A 224 -31.86 -5.70 44.96
C ASN A 224 -32.17 -6.00 43.48
N PHE A 225 -31.23 -6.61 42.73
CA PHE A 225 -31.48 -7.10 41.37
C PHE A 225 -31.44 -8.63 41.31
N ILE A 226 -32.31 -9.21 40.47
CA ILE A 226 -32.37 -10.65 40.18
C ILE A 226 -32.08 -10.89 38.70
N CYS A 227 -31.36 -11.98 38.40
CA CYS A 227 -31.10 -12.39 37.03
C CYS A 227 -32.28 -13.19 36.50
N GLN A 228 -32.99 -12.67 35.49
CA GLN A 228 -34.21 -13.28 35.00
C GLN A 228 -34.27 -13.23 33.47
N LYS A 229 -34.88 -14.26 32.86
CA LYS A 229 -35.12 -14.30 31.41
C LYS A 229 -36.24 -13.33 31.04
N ILE A 230 -36.01 -12.47 30.06
CA ILE A 230 -37.02 -11.55 29.50
C ILE A 230 -37.12 -11.76 28.00
N GLU A 231 -38.35 -11.87 27.49
CA GLU A 231 -38.63 -11.94 26.05
C GLU A 231 -39.05 -10.55 25.54
N ILE A 232 -38.06 -9.67 25.42
CA ILE A 232 -38.21 -8.32 24.87
C ILE A 232 -38.47 -8.41 23.35
N GLN A 233 -39.38 -7.58 22.84
CA GLN A 233 -39.66 -7.47 21.39
C GLN A 233 -38.38 -7.16 20.60
N ARG A 234 -38.22 -7.74 19.39
CA ARG A 234 -36.97 -7.67 18.61
C ARG A 234 -36.46 -6.24 18.36
N ASN A 235 -37.34 -5.26 18.15
CA ASN A 235 -36.96 -3.85 17.95
C ASN A 235 -36.36 -3.19 19.22
N LEU A 236 -36.68 -3.69 20.41
CA LEU A 236 -36.13 -3.21 21.68
C LEU A 236 -34.94 -4.05 22.16
N ARG A 237 -34.90 -5.34 21.82
CA ARG A 237 -33.79 -6.27 22.12
C ARG A 237 -32.59 -6.08 21.19
N GLY A 238 -32.82 -5.50 20.01
CA GLY A 238 -31.84 -5.41 18.92
C GLY A 238 -31.85 -6.64 18.01
N TYR A 239 -31.31 -6.48 16.80
CA TYR A 239 -31.30 -7.52 15.76
C TYR A 239 -30.07 -8.45 15.81
N ASN A 240 -29.05 -8.13 16.62
CA ASN A 240 -27.85 -8.94 16.76
C ASN A 240 -27.98 -10.00 17.87
N GLY A 241 -27.48 -11.21 17.60
CA GLY A 241 -27.62 -12.37 18.48
C GLY A 241 -27.38 -13.69 17.74
N PHE A 242 -27.42 -14.78 18.52
CA PHE A 242 -27.11 -16.14 18.06
C PHE A 242 -28.31 -17.09 18.19
N ASP A 243 -29.53 -16.54 18.25
CA ASP A 243 -30.80 -17.26 18.38
C ASP A 243 -31.06 -18.23 17.21
N GLU A 244 -30.78 -17.81 15.97
CA GLU A 244 -31.05 -18.53 14.73
C GLU A 244 -29.82 -18.48 13.80
N LEU A 245 -29.72 -19.38 12.83
CA LEU A 245 -28.59 -19.39 11.89
C LEU A 245 -28.53 -18.11 11.03
N ALA A 246 -29.68 -17.52 10.68
CA ALA A 246 -29.74 -16.28 9.91
C ALA A 246 -29.29 -15.04 10.71
N THR A 247 -29.76 -14.90 11.95
CA THR A 247 -29.35 -13.80 12.85
C THR A 247 -27.89 -13.94 13.29
N SER A 248 -27.43 -15.18 13.49
CA SER A 248 -26.02 -15.48 13.74
C SER A 248 -25.13 -15.12 12.54
N PHE A 249 -25.49 -15.53 11.31
CA PHE A 249 -24.75 -15.19 10.09
C PHE A 249 -24.62 -13.67 9.91
N PHE A 250 -25.70 -12.95 10.20
CA PHE A 250 -25.73 -11.49 10.19
C PHE A 250 -24.84 -10.87 11.28
N SER A 251 -24.90 -11.37 12.52
CA SER A 251 -24.07 -10.89 13.65
C SER A 251 -22.58 -11.18 13.45
N VAL A 252 -22.24 -12.30 12.79
CA VAL A 252 -20.89 -12.62 12.35
C VAL A 252 -20.42 -11.67 11.24
N TYR A 253 -21.33 -11.20 10.37
CA TYR A 253 -20.99 -10.26 9.30
C TYR A 253 -20.71 -8.86 9.85
N GLU A 254 -21.58 -8.37 10.75
CA GLU A 254 -21.33 -7.18 11.58
C GLU A 254 -19.94 -7.32 12.24
N SER A 255 -19.71 -8.42 12.95
CA SER A 255 -18.45 -8.61 13.68
C SER A 255 -17.21 -8.68 12.78
N ALA A 256 -17.33 -9.31 11.60
CA ALA A 256 -16.26 -9.39 10.61
C ALA A 256 -15.95 -8.04 9.95
N SER A 257 -16.90 -7.09 9.95
CA SER A 257 -16.68 -5.71 9.51
C SER A 257 -15.88 -4.86 10.51
N GLN A 258 -15.63 -5.40 11.71
CA GLN A 258 -14.97 -4.77 12.87
C GLN A 258 -15.82 -3.70 13.60
N GLU A 259 -17.08 -3.54 13.21
CA GLU A 259 -18.09 -2.75 13.93
C GLU A 259 -18.86 -3.60 14.96
N GLY A 260 -19.31 -2.99 16.06
CA GLY A 260 -20.23 -3.58 17.05
C GLY A 260 -19.73 -4.78 17.88
N TRP A 261 -18.75 -5.55 17.39
CA TRP A 261 -18.36 -6.86 17.93
C TRP A 261 -17.92 -6.85 19.39
N VAL A 262 -17.29 -5.77 19.86
CA VAL A 262 -16.83 -5.65 21.24
C VAL A 262 -18.02 -5.64 22.20
N PHE A 263 -19.10 -4.95 21.85
CA PHE A 263 -20.32 -4.94 22.65
C PHE A 263 -21.00 -6.31 22.64
N LEU A 264 -21.06 -6.98 21.48
CA LEU A 264 -21.59 -8.34 21.39
C LEU A 264 -20.74 -9.35 22.19
N MET A 265 -19.41 -9.17 22.22
CA MET A 265 -18.50 -9.93 23.06
C MET A 265 -18.75 -9.68 24.55
N TYR A 266 -18.95 -8.44 24.99
CA TYR A 266 -19.27 -8.13 26.39
C TYR A 266 -20.59 -8.75 26.82
N ARG A 267 -21.67 -8.62 26.01
CA ARG A 267 -22.95 -9.31 26.26
C ARG A 267 -22.75 -10.83 26.43
N ALA A 268 -21.90 -11.45 25.61
CA ALA A 268 -21.57 -12.87 25.71
C ALA A 268 -20.71 -13.22 26.94
N ILE A 269 -19.81 -12.33 27.39
CA ILE A 269 -19.01 -12.49 28.62
C ILE A 269 -19.88 -12.40 29.88
N ASP A 270 -20.90 -11.54 29.86
CA ASP A 270 -21.81 -11.34 30.99
C ASP A 270 -22.82 -12.48 31.12
N SER A 271 -23.27 -13.08 30.01
CA SER A 271 -24.19 -14.24 30.05
C SER A 271 -23.50 -15.60 30.28
N LEU A 272 -22.25 -15.78 29.83
CA LEU A 272 -21.62 -17.10 29.66
C LEU A 272 -20.13 -17.12 30.09
N PRO A 273 -19.51 -18.29 30.28
CA PRO A 273 -18.10 -18.39 30.69
C PRO A 273 -17.16 -17.61 29.74
N SER A 274 -16.46 -16.62 30.28
CA SER A 274 -15.77 -15.57 29.51
C SER A 274 -14.77 -16.12 28.48
N TRP A 275 -14.13 -17.26 28.78
CA TRP A 275 -13.18 -17.92 27.87
C TRP A 275 -13.82 -18.33 26.53
N ARG A 276 -15.10 -18.69 26.50
CA ARG A 276 -15.81 -19.04 25.26
C ARG A 276 -15.93 -17.84 24.34
N ALA A 277 -16.35 -16.70 24.90
CA ALA A 277 -16.44 -15.44 24.19
C ALA A 277 -15.06 -14.98 23.68
N PHE A 278 -14.04 -14.98 24.55
CA PHE A 278 -12.69 -14.59 24.13
C PHE A 278 -12.15 -15.47 22.99
N ILE A 279 -12.22 -16.80 23.08
CA ILE A 279 -11.74 -17.67 22.01
C ILE A 279 -12.54 -17.44 20.72
N TYR A 280 -13.87 -17.38 20.78
CA TYR A 280 -14.71 -17.16 19.61
C TYR A 280 -14.43 -15.81 18.92
N PHE A 281 -14.50 -14.69 19.65
CA PHE A 281 -14.36 -13.37 19.03
C PHE A 281 -12.93 -13.06 18.58
N ILE A 282 -11.90 -13.47 19.33
CA ILE A 282 -10.50 -13.28 18.90
C ILE A 282 -10.19 -14.11 17.65
N THR A 283 -10.68 -15.36 17.56
CA THR A 283 -10.49 -16.18 16.36
C THR A 283 -11.31 -15.67 15.17
N LEU A 284 -12.55 -15.21 15.39
CA LEU A 284 -13.39 -14.57 14.37
C LEU A 284 -12.70 -13.35 13.76
N ILE A 285 -12.19 -12.43 14.59
CA ILE A 285 -11.49 -11.22 14.11
C ILE A 285 -10.19 -11.58 13.38
N PHE A 286 -9.40 -12.53 13.90
CA PHE A 286 -8.17 -12.97 13.24
C PHE A 286 -8.43 -13.64 11.88
N PHE A 287 -9.38 -14.57 11.80
CA PHE A 287 -9.65 -15.31 10.56
C PHE A 287 -10.46 -14.48 9.56
N LEU A 288 -11.63 -13.95 9.92
CA LEU A 288 -12.46 -13.22 8.95
C LEU A 288 -11.94 -11.80 8.70
N ALA A 289 -11.80 -11.00 9.75
CA ALA A 289 -11.55 -9.57 9.60
C ALA A 289 -10.09 -9.25 9.19
N TRP A 290 -9.12 -10.07 9.56
CA TRP A 290 -7.71 -9.90 9.13
C TRP A 290 -7.33 -10.80 7.97
N LEU A 291 -7.49 -12.13 8.05
CA LEU A 291 -7.03 -13.01 6.96
C LEU A 291 -7.95 -12.95 5.73
N VAL A 292 -9.24 -13.29 5.85
CA VAL A 292 -10.15 -13.40 4.69
C VAL A 292 -10.35 -12.05 4.00
N LYS A 293 -10.53 -10.96 4.77
CA LYS A 293 -10.64 -9.59 4.21
C LYS A 293 -9.38 -9.19 3.40
N ASN A 294 -8.18 -9.48 3.91
CA ASN A 294 -6.94 -9.18 3.19
C ASN A 294 -6.72 -10.10 1.97
N VAL A 295 -7.15 -11.36 2.02
CA VAL A 295 -7.15 -12.25 0.84
C VAL A 295 -8.06 -11.69 -0.26
N PHE A 296 -9.24 -11.15 0.10
CA PHE A 296 -10.12 -10.48 -0.87
C PHE A 296 -9.44 -9.27 -1.52
N ILE A 297 -8.87 -8.37 -0.70
CA ILE A 297 -8.13 -7.20 -1.20
C ILE A 297 -6.97 -7.62 -2.11
N ALA A 298 -6.20 -8.64 -1.71
CA ALA A 298 -5.07 -9.16 -2.49
C ALA A 298 -5.49 -9.70 -3.86
N VAL A 299 -6.58 -10.47 -3.93
CA VAL A 299 -7.10 -10.99 -5.23
C VAL A 299 -7.62 -9.85 -6.11
N ILE A 300 -8.28 -8.83 -5.54
CA ILE A 300 -8.64 -7.64 -6.33
C ILE A 300 -7.38 -6.94 -6.86
N ILE A 301 -6.36 -6.71 -6.03
CA ILE A 301 -5.09 -6.11 -6.48
C ILE A 301 -4.44 -6.95 -7.59
N GLU A 302 -4.42 -8.29 -7.48
CA GLU A 302 -3.90 -9.18 -8.52
C GLU A 302 -4.70 -9.05 -9.83
N THR A 303 -6.03 -9.02 -9.77
CA THR A 303 -6.86 -8.79 -10.98
C THR A 303 -6.55 -7.43 -11.63
N PHE A 304 -6.29 -6.38 -10.85
CA PHE A 304 -5.91 -5.07 -11.37
C PHE A 304 -4.49 -5.03 -11.95
N ALA A 305 -3.54 -5.72 -11.31
CA ALA A 305 -2.19 -5.91 -11.85
C ALA A 305 -2.21 -6.69 -13.16
N GLU A 306 -3.05 -7.72 -13.29
CA GLU A 306 -3.21 -8.45 -14.54
C GLU A 306 -3.88 -7.59 -15.63
N ILE A 307 -4.94 -6.84 -15.31
CA ILE A 307 -5.55 -5.87 -16.22
C ILE A 307 -4.51 -4.86 -16.71
N ARG A 308 -3.64 -4.35 -15.82
CA ARG A 308 -2.51 -3.48 -16.13
C ARG A 308 -1.50 -4.13 -17.07
N VAL A 309 -1.07 -5.36 -16.79
CA VAL A 309 -0.11 -6.10 -17.64
C VAL A 309 -0.68 -6.34 -19.03
N GLN A 310 -1.94 -6.72 -19.14
CA GLN A 310 -2.62 -6.82 -20.44
C GLN A 310 -2.69 -5.46 -21.15
N PHE A 311 -2.98 -4.38 -20.42
CA PHE A 311 -2.96 -3.02 -20.97
C PHE A 311 -1.56 -2.66 -21.50
N GLN A 312 -0.51 -2.80 -20.70
CA GLN A 312 0.87 -2.50 -21.13
C GLN A 312 1.32 -3.36 -22.32
N GLN A 313 0.87 -4.62 -22.40
CA GLN A 313 1.11 -5.48 -23.57
C GLN A 313 0.37 -5.00 -24.83
N MET A 314 -0.87 -4.51 -24.69
CA MET A 314 -1.64 -3.91 -25.81
C MET A 314 -1.02 -2.60 -26.33
N TRP A 315 -0.49 -1.76 -25.44
CA TRP A 315 0.09 -0.45 -25.78
C TRP A 315 1.63 -0.47 -25.94
N GLY A 316 2.22 -1.67 -26.04
CA GLY A 316 3.66 -1.91 -25.94
C GLY A 316 4.55 -0.97 -26.77
N SER A 317 5.38 -0.19 -26.07
CA SER A 317 6.39 0.73 -26.63
C SER A 317 5.91 1.68 -27.74
N ARG A 318 4.62 2.06 -27.77
CA ARG A 318 4.15 3.24 -28.53
C ARG A 318 4.02 4.44 -27.61
N GLY A 319 5.20 4.83 -27.12
CA GLY A 319 5.37 5.87 -26.11
C GLY A 319 6.84 6.28 -26.01
N VAL A 320 7.46 6.65 -27.14
CA VAL A 320 8.43 7.75 -27.06
C VAL A 320 7.62 8.91 -26.49
N ILE A 321 7.78 9.17 -25.19
CA ILE A 321 7.14 10.30 -24.52
C ILE A 321 7.45 11.51 -25.39
N SER A 322 6.39 12.18 -25.84
CA SER A 322 6.50 13.24 -26.83
C SER A 322 7.58 14.23 -26.42
N ASN A 323 8.43 14.64 -27.37
CA ASN A 323 9.55 15.57 -27.18
C ASN A 323 9.12 17.01 -26.80
N MET A 324 7.99 17.15 -26.10
CA MET A 324 7.30 18.39 -25.77
C MET A 324 7.82 19.04 -24.48
N GLU A 325 8.66 18.34 -23.71
CA GLU A 325 9.46 18.90 -22.60
C GLU A 325 10.97 18.96 -22.90
N ALA A 326 11.36 18.67 -24.15
CA ALA A 326 12.76 18.60 -24.59
C ALA A 326 13.15 19.68 -25.62
N THR A 327 12.54 20.87 -25.57
CA THR A 327 13.09 22.08 -26.22
C THR A 327 14.26 22.67 -25.42
N LYS A 328 15.29 21.83 -25.21
CA LYS A 328 16.61 22.21 -24.71
C LYS A 328 17.57 22.24 -25.89
N ILE A 329 17.86 23.43 -26.41
CA ILE A 329 18.93 23.58 -27.40
C ILE A 329 20.26 23.66 -26.65
N LEU A 330 21.24 22.91 -27.17
CA LEU A 330 22.64 23.02 -26.77
C LEU A 330 23.24 24.25 -27.44
N GLN A 331 23.43 25.33 -26.69
CA GLN A 331 24.23 26.46 -27.16
C GLN A 331 25.65 26.33 -26.59
N LYS A 332 26.66 26.44 -27.46
CA LYS A 332 28.06 26.59 -27.05
C LYS A 332 28.23 27.94 -26.37
N SER A 333 28.77 27.94 -25.17
CA SER A 333 29.38 29.14 -24.59
C SER A 333 30.72 29.41 -25.28
N ASP A 334 31.20 30.66 -25.24
CA ASP A 334 32.46 31.09 -25.89
C ASP A 334 33.68 30.27 -25.42
N ASN A 335 33.61 29.68 -24.22
CA ASN A 335 34.62 28.75 -23.67
C ASN A 335 34.36 27.26 -24.03
N ASN A 336 33.77 26.97 -25.19
CA ASN A 336 33.46 25.62 -25.71
C ASN A 336 32.57 24.70 -24.83
N THR A 337 32.09 25.17 -23.67
CA THR A 337 31.25 24.38 -22.77
C THR A 337 29.80 24.34 -23.25
N LEU A 338 29.25 23.12 -23.33
CA LEU A 338 27.87 22.84 -23.76
C LEU A 338 26.92 22.97 -22.57
N LYS A 339 25.97 23.91 -22.62
CA LYS A 339 24.99 24.14 -21.55
C LYS A 339 23.57 23.98 -22.10
N LEU A 340 22.78 23.06 -21.52
CA LEU A 340 21.36 22.93 -21.87
C LEU A 340 20.56 24.06 -21.21
N ILE A 341 19.77 24.79 -22.01
CA ILE A 341 18.89 25.87 -21.55
C ILE A 341 17.51 25.68 -22.21
N ASN A 342 16.44 25.85 -21.44
CA ASN A 342 15.05 25.77 -21.94
C ASN A 342 14.68 27.05 -22.71
N ILE A 343 14.04 26.93 -23.88
CA ILE A 343 13.84 28.06 -24.81
C ILE A 343 12.83 29.13 -24.31
N ASP A 344 11.90 28.79 -23.42
CA ASP A 344 10.77 29.68 -23.04
C ASP A 344 11.13 30.79 -22.02
N ASP A 345 12.32 30.81 -21.41
CA ASP A 345 12.61 31.69 -20.26
C ASP A 345 13.06 33.14 -20.57
N ASN A 346 13.42 33.46 -21.84
CA ASN A 346 14.17 34.69 -22.19
C ASN A 346 13.47 35.70 -23.12
N LYS A 347 12.30 35.43 -23.71
CA LYS A 347 11.60 36.42 -24.57
C LYS A 347 10.76 37.40 -23.74
N LYS A 348 11.27 38.62 -23.53
CA LYS A 348 10.56 39.76 -22.92
C LYS A 348 9.24 40.04 -23.66
N LYS A 349 8.09 39.82 -23.01
CA LYS A 349 6.76 40.31 -23.43
C LYS A 349 5.90 40.73 -22.21
N GLY A 350 6.51 41.51 -21.33
CA GLY A 350 5.86 42.18 -20.20
C GLY A 350 6.28 43.65 -20.17
N ILE A 351 5.48 44.50 -19.53
CA ILE A 351 5.69 45.96 -19.45
C ILE A 351 6.78 46.30 -18.39
N ALA A 352 7.03 45.40 -17.45
CA ALA A 352 7.91 45.65 -16.30
C ALA A 352 9.43 45.65 -16.62
N PRO A 353 10.21 46.54 -15.98
CA PRO A 353 11.68 46.50 -15.98
C PRO A 353 12.29 45.13 -15.63
N ALA A 354 13.46 44.83 -16.21
CA ALA A 354 14.20 43.58 -15.97
C ALA A 354 14.58 43.34 -14.49
N ILE A 355 14.64 44.41 -13.69
CA ILE A 355 14.90 44.36 -12.25
C ILE A 355 13.77 43.61 -11.52
N PHE A 356 12.51 43.89 -11.82
CA PHE A 356 11.37 43.22 -11.18
C PHE A 356 11.29 41.74 -11.54
N LEU A 357 11.58 41.39 -12.81
CA LEU A 357 11.69 39.99 -13.22
C LEU A 357 12.84 39.26 -12.48
N LYS A 358 13.95 39.94 -12.19
CA LYS A 358 15.07 39.39 -11.41
C LYS A 358 14.69 39.20 -9.93
N ILE A 359 13.93 40.12 -9.33
CA ILE A 359 13.41 40.01 -7.96
C ILE A 359 12.39 38.87 -7.85
N ALA A 360 11.40 38.82 -8.76
CA ALA A 360 10.35 37.80 -8.76
C ALA A 360 10.88 36.37 -8.98
N ARG A 361 12.04 36.21 -9.65
CA ARG A 361 12.75 34.93 -9.81
C ARG A 361 13.76 34.64 -8.70
N SER A 362 13.95 35.53 -7.73
CA SER A 362 14.95 35.33 -6.66
C SER A 362 14.49 34.29 -5.63
N SER A 363 15.44 33.50 -5.13
CA SER A 363 15.18 32.56 -4.03
C SER A 363 14.68 33.29 -2.78
N MET A 364 15.24 34.46 -2.47
CA MET A 364 14.88 35.26 -1.29
C MET A 364 13.40 35.70 -1.32
N PHE A 365 12.91 36.21 -2.45
CA PHE A 365 11.50 36.57 -2.59
C PHE A 365 10.58 35.36 -2.33
N THR A 366 10.94 34.20 -2.88
CA THR A 366 10.17 32.97 -2.67
C THR A 366 10.19 32.54 -1.20
N THR A 367 11.36 32.51 -0.55
CA THR A 367 11.49 32.17 0.88
C THR A 367 10.70 33.12 1.78
N ILE A 368 10.70 34.44 1.50
CA ILE A 368 9.91 35.43 2.25
C ILE A 368 8.42 35.13 2.12
N VAL A 369 7.91 34.90 0.91
CA VAL A 369 6.50 34.54 0.68
C VAL A 369 6.13 33.27 1.44
N MET A 370 6.98 32.23 1.40
CA MET A 370 6.73 30.97 2.12
C MET A 370 6.70 31.17 3.64
N LEU A 371 7.57 32.02 4.19
CA LEU A 371 7.57 32.38 5.61
C LEU A 371 6.30 33.14 5.99
N VAL A 372 5.84 34.08 5.16
CA VAL A 372 4.57 34.80 5.40
C VAL A 372 3.38 33.85 5.36
N VAL A 373 3.31 32.90 4.42
CA VAL A 373 2.29 31.84 4.42
C VAL A 373 2.33 31.06 5.74
N LEU A 374 3.50 30.62 6.20
CA LEU A 374 3.64 29.89 7.46
C LEU A 374 3.14 30.71 8.66
N THR A 375 3.49 32.00 8.75
CA THR A 375 2.98 32.86 9.83
C THR A 375 1.47 33.01 9.80
N ASN A 376 0.87 33.16 8.60
CA ASN A 376 -0.59 33.24 8.47
C ASN A 376 -1.29 31.94 8.89
N THR A 377 -0.71 30.78 8.54
CA THR A 377 -1.19 29.47 9.01
C THR A 377 -1.18 29.38 10.53
N ILE A 378 -0.10 29.83 11.18
CA ILE A 378 0.00 29.84 12.65
C ILE A 378 -1.07 30.76 13.27
N PHE A 379 -1.26 31.99 12.76
CA PHE A 379 -2.32 32.89 13.24
C PHE A 379 -3.74 32.34 13.00
N THR A 380 -3.96 31.61 11.92
CA THR A 380 -5.24 30.94 11.66
C THR A 380 -5.48 29.79 12.65
N ALA A 381 -4.43 29.04 13.00
CA ALA A 381 -4.50 27.94 13.97
C ALA A 381 -4.69 28.39 15.42
N THR A 382 -4.29 29.62 15.80
CA THR A 382 -4.46 30.14 17.17
C THR A 382 -5.88 30.60 17.50
N ILE A 383 -6.83 30.52 16.56
CA ILE A 383 -8.24 30.92 16.76
C ILE A 383 -8.94 29.95 17.71
N LYS A 384 -8.91 30.26 19.00
CA LYS A 384 -9.62 29.53 20.07
C LYS A 384 -11.02 30.09 20.33
N HIS A 385 -12.02 29.22 20.44
CA HIS A 385 -13.34 29.60 20.94
C HIS A 385 -13.33 29.75 22.47
N THR A 386 -13.90 30.84 22.98
CA THR A 386 -14.05 31.12 24.41
C THR A 386 -15.51 31.46 24.71
N HIS A 387 -16.09 30.87 25.76
CA HIS A 387 -17.49 31.09 26.15
C HIS A 387 -17.84 32.57 26.42
N ASN A 388 -16.87 33.39 26.83
CA ASN A 388 -17.09 34.82 27.09
C ASN A 388 -17.32 35.61 25.79
N GLU A 389 -18.58 35.96 25.50
CA GLU A 389 -18.96 36.62 24.24
C GLU A 389 -18.21 37.92 23.94
N LYS A 390 -17.99 38.78 24.95
CA LYS A 390 -17.30 40.07 24.76
C LYS A 390 -15.87 39.87 24.27
N ILE A 391 -15.16 38.93 24.89
CA ILE A 391 -13.78 38.54 24.53
C ILE A 391 -13.78 37.87 23.14
N ASN A 392 -14.75 36.99 22.86
CA ASN A 392 -14.90 36.35 21.54
C ASN A 392 -15.17 37.38 20.42
N LYS A 393 -16.01 38.40 20.66
CA LYS A 393 -16.26 39.51 19.73
C LYS A 393 -14.98 40.31 19.46
N GLN A 394 -14.26 40.73 20.50
CA GLN A 394 -12.99 41.46 20.37
C GLN A 394 -11.92 40.64 19.63
N ASN A 395 -11.75 39.36 19.99
CA ASN A 395 -10.82 38.45 19.31
C ASN A 395 -11.20 38.26 17.83
N ARG A 396 -12.49 38.10 17.50
CA ARG A 396 -12.96 37.97 16.11
C ARG A 396 -12.59 39.20 15.28
N GLU A 397 -12.69 40.41 15.82
CA GLU A 397 -12.29 41.62 15.11
C GLU A 397 -10.77 41.72 14.91
N PHE A 398 -9.99 41.30 15.92
CA PHE A 398 -8.53 41.24 15.84
C PHE A 398 -8.06 40.26 14.76
N TYR A 399 -8.56 39.02 14.78
CA TYR A 399 -8.24 38.02 13.75
C TYR A 399 -8.72 38.42 12.35
N ARG A 400 -9.87 39.11 12.22
CA ARG A 400 -10.32 39.67 10.94
C ARG A 400 -9.33 40.69 10.39
N LYS A 401 -8.84 41.64 11.23
CA LYS A 401 -7.84 42.64 10.80
C LYS A 401 -6.53 42.00 10.35
N ILE A 402 -6.07 40.96 11.05
CA ILE A 402 -4.88 40.19 10.68
C ILE A 402 -5.07 39.46 9.33
N GLU A 403 -6.21 38.80 9.12
CA GLU A 403 -6.50 38.10 7.86
C GLU A 403 -6.59 39.07 6.67
N THR A 404 -7.17 40.27 6.87
CA THR A 404 -7.15 41.34 5.87
C THR A 404 -5.72 41.76 5.51
N LEU A 405 -4.84 41.94 6.50
CA LEU A 405 -3.44 42.31 6.28
C LEU A 405 -2.69 41.25 5.45
N PHE A 406 -2.82 39.97 5.79
CA PHE A 406 -2.20 38.88 5.03
C PHE A 406 -2.80 38.76 3.61
N THR A 407 -4.10 38.98 3.44
CA THR A 407 -4.76 38.94 2.13
C THR A 407 -4.21 40.02 1.20
N ILE A 408 -4.14 41.26 1.66
CA ILE A 408 -3.54 42.38 0.90
C ILE A 408 -2.10 42.04 0.48
N PHE A 409 -1.29 41.41 1.35
CA PHE A 409 0.06 40.99 1.00
C PHE A 409 0.08 39.97 -0.15
N PHE A 410 -0.80 38.97 -0.13
CA PHE A 410 -0.88 37.96 -1.21
C PHE A 410 -1.47 38.51 -2.52
N ASP A 411 -2.37 39.49 -2.45
CA ASP A 411 -2.88 40.18 -3.63
C ASP A 411 -1.77 41.02 -4.31
N LEU A 412 -0.97 41.74 -3.50
CA LEU A 412 0.21 42.46 -3.98
C LEU A 412 1.25 41.50 -4.57
N GLU A 413 1.46 40.33 -3.96
CA GLU A 413 2.34 39.27 -4.48
C GLU A 413 1.88 38.76 -5.85
N ALA A 414 0.58 38.47 -6.01
CA ALA A 414 -0.01 38.02 -7.26
C ALA A 414 0.05 39.11 -8.34
N LEU A 415 -0.28 40.35 -7.99
CA LEU A 415 -0.18 41.52 -8.88
C LEU A 415 1.26 41.73 -9.36
N PHE A 416 2.24 41.66 -8.46
CA PHE A 416 3.66 41.78 -8.76
C PHE A 416 4.15 40.71 -9.75
N LYS A 417 3.70 39.45 -9.57
CA LYS A 417 3.97 38.35 -10.51
C LYS A 417 3.32 38.57 -11.87
N ILE A 418 2.08 39.04 -11.92
CA ILE A 418 1.34 39.35 -13.16
C ILE A 418 2.04 40.46 -13.95
N LEU A 419 2.44 41.56 -13.28
CA LEU A 419 3.17 42.68 -13.89
C LEU A 419 4.53 42.24 -14.44
N SER A 420 5.26 41.40 -13.69
CA SER A 420 6.61 40.95 -14.05
C SER A 420 6.65 39.99 -15.25
N MET A 421 5.65 39.12 -15.41
CA MET A 421 5.66 38.03 -16.42
C MET A 421 4.63 38.21 -17.55
N GLY A 422 3.64 39.08 -17.36
CA GLY A 422 2.48 39.24 -18.23
C GLY A 422 1.39 38.20 -17.96
N PHE A 423 0.13 38.65 -17.91
CA PHE A 423 -1.05 37.85 -17.53
C PHE A 423 -1.19 36.51 -18.26
N LYS A 424 -0.95 36.49 -19.59
CA LYS A 424 -1.04 35.28 -20.41
C LYS A 424 0.01 34.21 -20.04
N ASN A 425 1.22 34.63 -19.67
CA ASN A 425 2.28 33.72 -19.25
C ASN A 425 2.09 33.27 -17.79
N TYR A 426 1.62 34.18 -16.94
CA TYR A 426 1.25 33.89 -15.56
C TYR A 426 0.19 32.78 -15.50
N ILE A 427 -0.96 32.96 -16.17
CA ILE A 427 -2.02 31.93 -16.22
C ILE A 427 -1.59 30.65 -16.96
N ARG A 428 -0.56 30.65 -17.82
CA ARG A 428 -0.09 29.41 -18.48
C ARG A 428 0.49 28.40 -17.47
N ARG A 429 1.08 28.85 -16.35
CA ARG A 429 1.66 27.97 -15.31
C ARG A 429 0.61 27.54 -14.29
N SER A 430 0.45 26.23 -14.06
CA SER A 430 -0.56 25.66 -13.17
C SER A 430 -0.51 26.20 -11.73
N ILE A 431 0.69 26.36 -11.16
CA ILE A 431 0.86 26.92 -9.82
C ILE A 431 0.35 28.37 -9.71
N TYR A 432 0.59 29.19 -10.73
CA TYR A 432 0.15 30.58 -10.73
C TYR A 432 -1.37 30.70 -10.96
N LYS A 433 -2.00 29.74 -11.65
CA LYS A 433 -3.48 29.61 -11.64
C LYS A 433 -4.02 29.37 -10.23
N PHE A 434 -3.38 28.49 -9.45
CA PHE A 434 -3.79 28.18 -8.08
C PHE A 434 -3.58 29.37 -7.14
N GLU A 435 -2.42 30.04 -7.19
CA GLU A 435 -2.16 31.26 -6.42
C GLU A 435 -3.18 32.38 -6.73
N PHE A 436 -3.52 32.57 -8.01
CA PHE A 436 -4.54 33.53 -8.43
C PHE A 436 -5.94 33.19 -7.91
N MET A 437 -6.32 31.91 -7.97
CA MET A 437 -7.58 31.42 -7.42
C MET A 437 -7.67 31.64 -5.91
N LEU A 438 -6.57 31.44 -5.16
CA LEU A 438 -6.51 31.73 -3.73
C LEU A 438 -6.64 33.23 -3.44
N ALA A 439 -5.92 34.10 -4.19
CA ALA A 439 -6.03 35.55 -4.05
C ALA A 439 -7.48 36.04 -4.26
N VAL A 440 -8.10 35.67 -5.39
CA VAL A 440 -9.51 36.01 -5.69
C VAL A 440 -10.47 35.40 -4.65
N GLY A 441 -10.29 34.15 -4.25
CA GLY A 441 -11.16 33.52 -3.25
C GLY A 441 -11.07 34.16 -1.86
N THR A 442 -9.90 34.67 -1.49
CA THR A 442 -9.68 35.29 -0.17
C THR A 442 -9.96 36.78 -0.12
N THR A 443 -9.83 37.52 -1.22
CA THR A 443 -10.43 38.87 -1.32
C THR A 443 -11.94 38.82 -1.14
N ILE A 444 -12.63 37.82 -1.74
CA ILE A 444 -14.07 37.59 -1.53
C ILE A 444 -14.37 37.26 -0.06
N HIS A 445 -13.57 36.41 0.59
CA HIS A 445 -13.71 36.08 2.02
C HIS A 445 -13.53 37.30 2.95
N CYS A 446 -12.71 38.28 2.55
CA CYS A 446 -12.42 39.46 3.36
C CYS A 446 -13.63 40.41 3.50
N PHE A 447 -14.65 40.32 2.64
CA PHE A 447 -15.87 41.12 2.79
C PHE A 447 -16.64 40.73 4.06
N PRO A 448 -17.13 41.70 4.86
CA PRO A 448 -17.81 41.43 6.14
C PRO A 448 -18.96 40.41 6.06
N SER A 449 -19.72 40.40 4.97
CA SER A 449 -20.85 39.49 4.73
C SER A 449 -20.42 38.04 4.44
N PHE A 450 -19.21 37.81 3.94
CA PHE A 450 -18.68 36.48 3.58
C PHE A 450 -17.64 35.97 4.59
N TYR A 451 -17.20 36.79 5.53
CA TYR A 451 -16.25 36.38 6.57
C TYR A 451 -16.84 35.31 7.52
N ARG A 452 -16.22 34.12 7.52
CA ARG A 452 -16.69 32.86 8.16
C ARG A 452 -17.86 32.14 7.47
N SER A 453 -18.13 32.44 6.20
CA SER A 453 -18.88 31.54 5.30
C SER A 453 -17.95 30.47 4.69
N SER A 454 -18.46 29.63 3.78
CA SER A 454 -17.67 28.64 3.03
C SER A 454 -16.44 29.21 2.29
N PHE A 455 -16.35 30.52 2.06
CA PHE A 455 -15.16 31.15 1.50
C PHE A 455 -13.91 31.04 2.40
N THR A 456 -14.04 30.64 3.68
CA THR A 456 -12.91 30.27 4.55
C THR A 456 -12.06 29.14 3.96
N TYR A 457 -12.61 28.25 3.12
CA TYR A 457 -11.80 27.22 2.47
C TYR A 457 -10.65 27.81 1.66
N PHE A 458 -10.81 28.97 1.01
CA PHE A 458 -9.72 29.62 0.29
C PHE A 458 -8.63 30.18 1.21
N GLN A 459 -8.96 30.59 2.44
CA GLN A 459 -7.99 30.96 3.47
C GLN A 459 -7.17 29.74 3.90
N VAL A 460 -7.84 28.63 4.25
CA VAL A 460 -7.17 27.40 4.72
C VAL A 460 -6.32 26.76 3.61
N LEU A 461 -6.80 26.74 2.36
CA LEU A 461 -6.06 26.22 1.20
C LEU A 461 -4.75 26.99 0.90
N ARG A 462 -4.48 28.14 1.53
CA ARG A 462 -3.15 28.78 1.50
C ARG A 462 -2.06 27.87 2.07
N VAL A 463 -2.38 26.99 3.03
CA VAL A 463 -1.46 26.00 3.60
C VAL A 463 -0.86 25.09 2.52
N ALA A 464 -1.64 24.74 1.48
CA ALA A 464 -1.16 23.92 0.37
C ALA A 464 0.00 24.57 -0.43
N ARG A 465 0.25 25.88 -0.28
CA ARG A 465 1.47 26.51 -0.83
C ARG A 465 2.73 25.98 -0.14
N LEU A 466 2.68 25.65 1.16
CA LEU A 466 3.81 25.12 1.95
C LEU A 466 4.35 23.79 1.39
N LEU A 467 3.53 23.03 0.66
CA LEU A 467 3.94 21.80 -0.03
C LEU A 467 5.13 22.05 -0.99
N LYS A 468 5.22 23.25 -1.58
CA LYS A 468 6.34 23.66 -2.46
C LYS A 468 7.60 24.11 -1.72
N SER A 469 7.55 24.24 -0.40
CA SER A 469 8.75 24.55 0.39
C SER A 469 9.70 23.35 0.51
N SER A 470 9.21 22.13 0.24
CA SER A 470 10.00 20.90 0.28
C SER A 470 9.92 20.17 -1.06
N PRO A 471 11.00 20.16 -1.88
CA PRO A 471 10.99 19.42 -3.14
C PRO A 471 10.80 17.91 -2.91
N LEU A 472 11.23 17.38 -1.75
CA LEU A 472 11.00 15.99 -1.37
C LEU A 472 9.52 15.66 -1.17
N LEU A 473 8.72 16.63 -0.70
CA LEU A 473 7.28 16.46 -0.53
C LEU A 473 6.55 16.69 -1.86
N GLU A 474 6.95 17.71 -2.64
CA GLU A 474 6.43 17.95 -3.99
C GLU A 474 6.63 16.72 -4.91
N ASP A 475 7.85 16.17 -4.98
CA ASP A 475 8.16 14.95 -5.73
C ASP A 475 7.33 13.74 -5.25
N PHE A 476 7.09 13.64 -3.93
CA PHE A 476 6.34 12.53 -3.34
C PHE A 476 4.83 12.62 -3.64
N LEU A 477 4.25 13.81 -3.56
CA LEU A 477 2.85 14.08 -3.93
C LEU A 477 2.61 13.83 -5.42
N TYR A 478 3.52 14.32 -6.28
CA TYR A 478 3.46 14.01 -7.72
C TYR A 478 3.55 12.52 -8.00
N LYS A 479 4.31 11.77 -7.18
CA LYS A 479 4.36 10.32 -7.28
C LYS A 479 3.08 9.64 -6.80
N ILE A 480 2.56 9.95 -5.60
CA ILE A 480 1.32 9.34 -5.05
C ILE A 480 0.11 9.59 -5.95
N PHE A 481 -0.12 10.83 -6.37
CA PHE A 481 -1.29 11.15 -7.19
C PHE A 481 -1.07 10.77 -8.66
N GLY A 482 0.20 10.66 -9.09
CA GLY A 482 0.60 10.22 -10.42
C GLY A 482 0.00 11.11 -11.52
N PRO A 483 -0.25 10.55 -12.73
CA PRO A 483 -1.00 11.27 -13.75
C PRO A 483 -2.46 11.41 -13.30
N GLY A 484 -2.83 12.60 -12.82
CA GLY A 484 -4.12 12.88 -12.16
C GLY A 484 -5.39 12.47 -12.91
N ARG A 485 -5.32 12.18 -14.22
CA ARG A 485 -6.40 11.53 -14.98
C ARG A 485 -6.78 10.14 -14.43
N LYS A 486 -5.81 9.31 -13.99
CA LYS A 486 -6.08 7.98 -13.39
C LYS A 486 -6.91 8.14 -12.11
N LEU A 487 -6.38 8.90 -11.15
CA LEU A 487 -6.98 9.12 -9.84
C LEU A 487 -8.34 9.85 -9.93
N SER A 488 -8.42 10.92 -10.74
CA SER A 488 -9.66 11.67 -10.94
C SER A 488 -10.77 10.82 -11.56
N SER A 489 -10.44 9.91 -12.48
CA SER A 489 -11.43 8.97 -13.02
C SER A 489 -11.96 7.98 -11.98
N LEU A 490 -11.12 7.56 -11.00
CA LEU A 490 -11.58 6.72 -9.89
C LEU A 490 -12.48 7.52 -8.95
N ILE A 491 -12.05 8.71 -8.51
CA ILE A 491 -12.83 9.58 -7.62
C ILE A 491 -14.19 9.95 -8.25
N LEU A 492 -14.23 10.22 -9.56
CA LEU A 492 -15.47 10.48 -10.29
C LEU A 492 -16.38 9.24 -10.36
N PHE A 493 -15.80 8.05 -10.54
CA PHE A 493 -16.53 6.79 -10.49
C PHE A 493 -17.14 6.53 -9.10
N THR A 494 -16.38 6.72 -8.02
CA THR A 494 -16.86 6.46 -6.66
C THR A 494 -17.88 7.49 -6.19
N MET A 495 -17.67 8.78 -6.50
CA MET A 495 -18.68 9.81 -6.28
C MET A 495 -19.95 9.53 -7.06
N CYS A 496 -19.85 9.08 -8.33
CA CYS A 496 -21.06 8.73 -9.08
C CYS A 496 -21.76 7.47 -8.56
N LEU A 497 -21.01 6.47 -8.08
CA LEU A 497 -21.59 5.28 -7.43
C LEU A 497 -22.40 5.71 -6.20
N LEU A 498 -21.81 6.53 -5.32
CA LEU A 498 -22.48 7.08 -4.15
C LEU A 498 -23.71 7.91 -4.51
N LEU A 499 -23.62 8.81 -5.51
CA LEU A 499 -24.76 9.61 -5.96
C LEU A 499 -25.92 8.73 -6.48
N ILE A 500 -25.62 7.66 -7.22
CA ILE A 500 -26.62 6.70 -7.70
C ILE A 500 -27.23 5.94 -6.53
N THR A 501 -26.43 5.33 -5.66
CA THR A 501 -26.94 4.50 -4.55
C THR A 501 -27.69 5.31 -3.50
N SER A 502 -27.27 6.56 -3.23
CA SER A 502 -27.99 7.50 -2.35
C SER A 502 -29.35 7.89 -2.91
N SER A 503 -29.44 8.11 -4.22
CA SER A 503 -30.73 8.41 -4.86
C SER A 503 -31.63 7.17 -4.90
N ILE A 504 -31.06 5.97 -5.09
CA ILE A 504 -31.80 4.71 -4.97
C ILE A 504 -32.33 4.53 -3.55
N SER A 505 -31.48 4.56 -2.52
CA SER A 505 -31.88 4.34 -1.12
C SER A 505 -32.89 5.38 -0.64
N MET A 506 -32.74 6.64 -1.03
CA MET A 506 -33.75 7.66 -0.79
C MET A 506 -35.10 7.28 -1.41
N GLN A 507 -35.15 6.88 -2.69
CA GLN A 507 -36.40 6.46 -3.34
C GLN A 507 -36.94 5.11 -2.81
N LEU A 508 -36.10 4.25 -2.24
CA LEU A 508 -36.52 3.03 -1.53
C LEU A 508 -37.23 3.34 -0.21
N PHE A 509 -36.77 4.35 0.55
CA PHE A 509 -37.18 4.54 1.95
C PHE A 509 -37.97 5.83 2.24
N CYS A 510 -38.04 6.81 1.33
CA CYS A 510 -38.70 8.11 1.56
C CYS A 510 -40.23 8.06 1.74
N PHE A 511 -40.88 6.90 1.53
CA PHE A 511 -42.30 6.71 1.87
C PHE A 511 -42.51 6.39 3.37
N ILE A 512 -41.44 5.99 4.08
CA ILE A 512 -41.50 5.62 5.49
C ILE A 512 -41.51 6.88 6.34
N LYS A 513 -42.55 7.02 7.17
CA LYS A 513 -42.68 8.14 8.09
C LYS A 513 -41.67 8.00 9.24
N ASP A 514 -41.18 9.13 9.74
CA ASP A 514 -40.28 9.21 10.89
C ASP A 514 -38.91 8.48 10.72
N LEU A 515 -38.44 8.34 9.47
CA LEU A 515 -37.09 7.86 9.12
C LEU A 515 -36.23 9.02 8.55
N GLU A 516 -35.69 9.84 9.45
CA GLU A 516 -34.96 11.08 9.10
C GLU A 516 -33.73 10.88 8.20
N GLN A 517 -33.15 9.68 8.19
CA GLN A 517 -31.92 9.34 7.45
C GLN A 517 -32.12 9.36 5.92
N PHE A 518 -33.33 9.07 5.44
CA PHE A 518 -33.62 8.92 4.00
C PHE A 518 -34.76 9.82 3.49
N ASP A 519 -35.20 10.80 4.30
CA ASP A 519 -36.30 11.71 3.96
C ASP A 519 -35.95 12.72 2.84
N THR A 520 -34.66 13.03 2.69
CA THR A 520 -34.10 14.07 1.83
C THR A 520 -32.76 13.64 1.26
N PHE A 521 -32.46 14.07 0.03
CA PHE A 521 -31.24 13.64 -0.67
C PHE A 521 -29.92 13.90 0.08
N PRO A 522 -29.68 15.08 0.71
CA PRO A 522 -28.44 15.31 1.43
C PRO A 522 -28.23 14.36 2.62
N ARG A 523 -29.30 14.00 3.34
CA ARG A 523 -29.23 13.04 4.45
C ARG A 523 -29.03 11.63 3.93
N ALA A 524 -29.76 11.21 2.90
CA ALA A 524 -29.56 9.92 2.26
C ALA A 524 -28.12 9.75 1.72
N PHE A 525 -27.53 10.82 1.18
CA PHE A 525 -26.12 10.84 0.76
C PHE A 525 -25.16 10.69 1.94
N MET A 526 -25.38 11.40 3.05
CA MET A 526 -24.57 11.22 4.26
C MET A 526 -24.69 9.79 4.82
N SER A 527 -25.90 9.23 4.91
CA SER A 527 -26.12 7.86 5.36
C SER A 527 -25.41 6.81 4.48
N MET A 528 -25.50 6.92 3.16
CA MET A 528 -24.75 6.05 2.24
C MET A 528 -23.24 6.28 2.31
N PHE A 529 -22.78 7.51 2.55
CA PHE A 529 -21.37 7.83 2.73
C PHE A 529 -20.81 7.24 4.03
N HIS A 530 -21.55 7.29 5.14
CA HIS A 530 -21.18 6.63 6.40
C HIS A 530 -21.01 5.12 6.21
N ILE A 531 -21.98 4.46 5.55
CA ILE A 531 -21.89 3.04 5.20
C ILE A 531 -20.69 2.75 4.28
N ALA A 532 -20.40 3.63 3.32
CA ALA A 532 -19.24 3.51 2.43
C ALA A 532 -17.89 3.64 3.14
N MET A 533 -17.84 4.40 4.24
CA MET A 533 -16.66 4.60 5.08
C MET A 533 -16.51 3.54 6.18
N ASN A 534 -17.45 2.57 6.30
CA ASN A 534 -17.53 1.57 7.38
C ASN A 534 -17.73 2.21 8.78
N ASP A 535 -18.28 3.41 8.87
CA ASP A 535 -18.47 4.13 10.15
C ASP A 535 -19.97 4.17 10.51
N GLY A 536 -20.36 3.61 11.66
CA GLY A 536 -21.76 3.58 12.14
C GLY A 536 -22.76 2.89 11.20
N TRP A 537 -22.29 2.03 10.28
CA TRP A 537 -23.14 1.49 9.20
C TRP A 537 -24.28 0.60 9.72
N THR A 538 -24.09 -0.07 10.86
CA THR A 538 -25.11 -0.91 11.49
C THR A 538 -26.20 -0.08 12.17
N GLU A 539 -25.90 1.11 12.71
CA GLU A 539 -26.92 2.02 13.27
C GLU A 539 -27.89 2.54 12.20
N VAL A 540 -27.37 2.90 11.02
CA VAL A 540 -28.18 3.31 9.86
C VAL A 540 -29.11 2.19 9.41
N MET A 541 -28.57 0.97 9.32
CA MET A 541 -29.34 -0.22 8.95
C MET A 541 -30.40 -0.57 10.01
N TYR A 542 -30.06 -0.54 11.31
CA TYR A 542 -31.01 -0.84 12.40
C TYR A 542 -32.13 0.18 12.47
N SER A 543 -31.82 1.48 12.39
CA SER A 543 -32.85 2.52 12.36
C SER A 543 -33.83 2.38 11.19
N ALA A 544 -33.34 1.98 10.02
CA ALA A 544 -34.21 1.64 8.88
C ALA A 544 -35.01 0.35 9.12
N MET A 545 -34.39 -0.69 9.68
CA MET A 545 -35.04 -1.98 9.99
C MET A 545 -36.16 -1.84 11.02
N ASP A 546 -35.97 -1.08 12.10
CA ASP A 546 -36.98 -0.83 13.14
C ASP A 546 -38.26 -0.21 12.56
N LYS A 547 -38.11 0.74 11.64
CA LYS A 547 -39.24 1.39 10.95
C LYS A 547 -39.86 0.52 9.86
N VAL A 548 -39.06 -0.31 9.18
CA VAL A 548 -39.57 -1.27 8.18
C VAL A 548 -40.32 -2.44 8.84
N TYR A 549 -40.03 -2.77 10.10
CA TYR A 549 -40.66 -3.88 10.83
C TYR A 549 -42.20 -3.82 10.82
N GLU A 550 -42.79 -2.62 10.88
CA GLU A 550 -44.24 -2.40 10.82
C GLU A 550 -44.88 -2.93 9.52
N PHE A 551 -44.12 -2.99 8.41
CA PHE A 551 -44.57 -3.54 7.12
C PHE A 551 -44.35 -5.06 6.99
N GLY A 552 -43.69 -5.69 7.96
CA GLY A 552 -43.54 -7.14 8.06
C GLY A 552 -42.15 -7.70 7.72
N VAL A 553 -41.91 -8.94 8.18
CA VAL A 553 -40.59 -9.61 8.19
C VAL A 553 -39.95 -9.78 6.80
N SER A 554 -40.74 -9.90 5.73
CA SER A 554 -40.21 -9.99 4.37
C SER A 554 -39.52 -8.70 3.91
N PHE A 555 -40.07 -7.54 4.24
CA PHE A 555 -39.46 -6.24 3.93
C PHE A 555 -38.23 -5.97 4.81
N LEU A 556 -38.27 -6.42 6.08
CA LEU A 556 -37.13 -6.38 6.99
C LEU A 556 -35.91 -7.13 6.41
N CYS A 557 -36.13 -8.36 5.94
CA CYS A 557 -35.08 -9.19 5.32
C CYS A 557 -34.52 -8.56 4.03
N LEU A 558 -35.41 -8.05 3.15
CA LEU A 558 -34.99 -7.36 1.93
C LEU A 558 -34.14 -6.11 2.22
N THR A 559 -34.52 -5.35 3.26
CA THR A 559 -33.81 -4.14 3.71
C THR A 559 -32.42 -4.48 4.25
N ALA A 560 -32.30 -5.49 5.11
CA ALA A 560 -31.01 -5.97 5.60
C ALA A 560 -30.11 -6.45 4.44
N LEU A 561 -30.64 -7.26 3.52
CA LEU A 561 -29.90 -7.73 2.34
C LEU A 561 -29.42 -6.58 1.45
N PHE A 562 -30.23 -5.53 1.26
CA PHE A 562 -29.84 -4.33 0.52
C PHE A 562 -28.63 -3.62 1.15
N PHE A 563 -28.69 -3.35 2.46
CA PHE A 563 -27.59 -2.67 3.17
C PHE A 563 -26.31 -3.52 3.21
N ILE A 564 -26.42 -4.82 3.50
CA ILE A 564 -25.30 -5.77 3.48
C ILE A 564 -24.65 -5.83 2.09
N PHE A 565 -25.46 -5.92 1.02
CA PHE A 565 -24.95 -5.94 -0.35
C PHE A 565 -24.24 -4.64 -0.73
N PHE A 566 -24.81 -3.48 -0.39
CA PHE A 566 -24.18 -2.18 -0.65
C PHE A 566 -22.89 -1.98 0.14
N HIS A 567 -22.86 -2.40 1.42
CA HIS A 567 -21.67 -2.38 2.24
C HIS A 567 -20.57 -3.30 1.67
N LEU A 568 -20.90 -4.55 1.30
CA LEU A 568 -19.97 -5.47 0.64
C LEU A 568 -19.43 -4.90 -0.67
N LEU A 569 -20.30 -4.37 -1.54
CA LEU A 569 -19.89 -3.75 -2.80
C LEU A 569 -18.87 -2.62 -2.55
N THR A 570 -19.12 -1.75 -1.58
CA THR A 570 -18.32 -0.56 -1.36
C THR A 570 -17.03 -0.86 -0.60
N ASN A 571 -17.10 -1.55 0.53
CA ASN A 571 -15.93 -1.90 1.34
C ASN A 571 -15.01 -2.90 0.61
N SER A 572 -15.58 -3.87 -0.12
CA SER A 572 -14.77 -4.89 -0.80
C SER A 572 -14.23 -4.44 -2.17
N ILE A 573 -14.97 -3.66 -2.97
CA ILE A 573 -14.53 -3.22 -4.30
C ILE A 573 -13.98 -1.80 -4.29
N VAL A 574 -14.71 -0.80 -3.76
CA VAL A 574 -14.29 0.61 -3.85
C VAL A 574 -13.02 0.89 -3.04
N LEU A 575 -12.92 0.38 -1.81
CA LEU A 575 -11.70 0.53 -1.01
C LEU A 575 -10.51 -0.17 -1.68
N SER A 576 -10.69 -1.41 -2.16
CA SER A 576 -9.66 -2.16 -2.89
C SER A 576 -9.21 -1.47 -4.18
N LEU A 577 -10.12 -0.79 -4.89
CA LEU A 577 -9.79 0.04 -6.06
C LEU A 577 -8.88 1.21 -5.69
N PHE A 578 -9.17 1.92 -4.59
CA PHE A 578 -8.30 2.99 -4.10
C PHE A 578 -6.91 2.46 -3.72
N VAL A 579 -6.84 1.36 -2.98
CA VAL A 579 -5.57 0.72 -2.62
C VAL A 579 -4.78 0.31 -3.87
N ALA A 580 -5.42 -0.35 -4.85
CA ALA A 580 -4.78 -0.78 -6.09
C ALA A 580 -4.27 0.39 -6.95
N VAL A 581 -5.01 1.50 -7.04
CA VAL A 581 -4.57 2.69 -7.79
C VAL A 581 -3.45 3.45 -7.08
N ILE A 582 -3.50 3.58 -5.75
CA ILE A 582 -2.41 4.19 -4.97
C ILE A 582 -1.15 3.32 -5.05
N LEU A 583 -1.29 1.99 -4.96
CA LEU A 583 -0.17 1.06 -5.09
C LEU A 583 0.50 1.21 -6.47
N ASP A 584 -0.26 1.27 -7.56
CA ASP A 584 0.28 1.47 -8.91
C ASP A 584 0.99 2.83 -9.09
N ASN A 585 0.48 3.90 -8.49
CA ASN A 585 1.14 5.21 -8.54
C ASN A 585 2.44 5.23 -7.66
N LEU A 586 2.44 4.48 -6.56
CA LEU A 586 3.62 4.30 -5.71
C LEU A 586 4.65 3.33 -6.30
N GLU A 587 4.23 2.38 -7.13
CA GLU A 587 5.14 1.63 -7.97
C GLU A 587 5.86 2.56 -8.96
N LEU A 588 7.13 2.27 -9.22
CA LEU A 588 7.86 2.95 -10.28
C LEU A 588 7.40 2.37 -11.62
N ASP A 589 7.15 3.22 -12.62
CA ASP A 589 6.94 2.79 -14.01
C ASP A 589 8.05 1.81 -14.42
N GLU A 590 7.72 0.75 -15.15
CA GLU A 590 8.70 -0.28 -15.55
C GLU A 590 9.89 0.32 -16.33
N ASP A 591 9.64 1.33 -17.16
CA ASP A 591 10.71 2.05 -17.87
C ASP A 591 11.62 2.82 -16.89
N ALA A 592 11.05 3.39 -15.82
CA ALA A 592 11.82 4.04 -14.75
C ALA A 592 12.56 3.02 -13.86
N LYS A 593 11.97 1.84 -13.61
CA LYS A 593 12.66 0.69 -12.97
C LYS A 593 13.87 0.28 -13.80
N MET A 594 13.72 0.10 -15.12
CA MET A 594 14.82 -0.22 -16.04
C MET A 594 15.90 0.87 -16.09
N ILE A 595 15.52 2.14 -16.27
CA ILE A 595 16.48 3.27 -16.31
C ILE A 595 17.22 3.40 -14.97
N LYS A 596 16.53 3.20 -13.83
CA LYS A 596 17.17 3.23 -12.50
C LYS A 596 18.11 2.05 -12.29
N GLN A 597 17.78 0.86 -12.79
CA GLN A 597 18.70 -0.28 -12.80
C GLN A 597 19.95 0.03 -13.63
N LEU A 598 19.82 0.62 -14.83
CA LEU A 598 20.94 1.05 -15.67
C LEU A 598 21.80 2.11 -14.97
N LYS A 599 21.21 3.19 -14.46
CA LYS A 599 21.93 4.22 -13.69
C LYS A 599 22.58 3.70 -12.41
N THR A 600 22.01 2.67 -11.78
CA THR A 600 22.65 2.03 -10.61
C THR A 600 23.83 1.16 -11.04
N ARG A 601 23.77 0.49 -12.21
CA ARG A 601 24.92 -0.20 -12.80
C ARG A 601 26.06 0.79 -13.09
N GLU A 602 25.75 1.93 -13.70
CA GLU A 602 26.70 3.03 -13.96
C GLU A 602 27.28 3.60 -12.66
N ALA A 603 26.45 4.09 -11.74
CA ALA A 603 26.91 4.66 -10.47
C ALA A 603 27.70 3.66 -9.62
N SER A 604 27.41 2.34 -9.71
CA SER A 604 28.19 1.31 -9.02
C SER A 604 29.60 1.10 -9.57
N ALA A 605 29.94 1.67 -10.73
CA ALA A 605 31.31 1.76 -11.21
C ALA A 605 32.10 2.89 -10.52
N ASP A 606 31.40 3.97 -10.12
CA ASP A 606 31.99 5.19 -9.54
C ASP A 606 32.01 5.23 -8.00
N ILE A 607 31.42 4.25 -7.29
CA ILE A 607 31.48 4.18 -5.81
C ILE A 607 32.88 3.72 -5.36
N GLN A 608 33.83 4.65 -5.43
CA GLN A 608 35.13 4.57 -4.77
C GLN A 608 35.05 5.08 -3.32
N GLN A 609 35.67 4.32 -2.41
CA GLN A 609 36.53 4.79 -1.31
C GLN A 609 35.96 5.58 -0.10
N LYS A 610 34.66 5.89 0.06
CA LYS A 610 34.23 6.60 1.30
C LYS A 610 34.05 5.69 2.54
N LEU A 611 34.98 5.83 3.49
CA LEU A 611 34.94 5.27 4.85
C LEU A 611 33.71 5.75 5.65
N LEU A 612 33.17 4.84 6.47
CA LEU A 612 32.14 5.11 7.47
C LEU A 612 32.61 6.20 8.45
N TRP A 613 31.69 7.07 8.87
CA TRP A 613 31.98 8.19 9.78
C TRP A 613 32.72 7.77 11.06
N ARG A 614 32.45 6.56 11.59
CA ARG A 614 33.13 5.98 12.77
C ARG A 614 34.63 5.74 12.57
N LEU A 615 35.04 5.30 11.38
CA LEU A 615 36.43 4.94 11.08
C LEU A 615 37.28 6.17 10.72
N ARG A 616 36.62 7.22 10.20
CA ARG A 616 37.23 8.52 9.87
C ARG A 616 37.83 9.26 11.07
N ILE A 617 37.51 8.83 12.29
CA ILE A 617 38.14 9.32 13.53
C ILE A 617 39.59 8.82 13.64
N PHE A 618 39.87 7.58 13.22
CA PHE A 618 41.21 7.00 13.29
C PHE A 618 42.18 7.57 12.24
N GLU A 619 41.68 8.12 11.13
CA GLU A 619 42.49 8.90 10.17
C GLU A 619 43.11 10.17 10.79
N ARG A 620 42.58 10.65 11.93
CA ARG A 620 43.03 11.88 12.58
C ARG A 620 44.13 11.66 13.63
N PHE A 621 44.44 10.40 13.96
CA PHE A 621 45.49 10.04 14.89
C PHE A 621 46.71 9.48 14.13
N PRO A 622 47.95 9.77 14.56
CA PRO A 622 49.14 9.26 13.88
C PRO A 622 49.29 7.76 14.13
N ASN A 623 49.42 6.98 13.05
CA ASN A 623 49.74 5.56 13.12
C ASN A 623 51.08 5.36 13.85
N ARG A 624 51.08 4.49 14.85
CA ARG A 624 52.28 4.06 15.58
C ARG A 624 52.21 2.53 15.69
N PRO A 625 52.86 1.78 14.77
CA PRO A 625 52.84 0.33 14.84
C PRO A 625 53.53 -0.13 16.13
N GLN A 626 52.87 -1.01 16.87
CA GLN A 626 53.49 -1.79 17.93
C GLN A 626 53.77 -3.19 17.38
N MET A 627 54.97 -3.72 17.58
CA MET A 627 55.24 -5.12 17.27
C MET A 627 54.42 -6.01 18.21
N ILE A 628 53.64 -6.91 17.61
CA ILE A 628 52.81 -7.90 18.29
C ILE A 628 53.34 -9.28 17.88
N GLU A 629 53.50 -10.19 18.83
CA GLU A 629 54.00 -11.53 18.58
C GLU A 629 52.85 -12.41 18.05
N LEU A 630 52.80 -12.61 16.73
CA LEU A 630 51.77 -13.40 16.07
C LEU A 630 51.98 -14.90 16.27
N SER A 631 51.22 -15.51 17.18
CA SER A 631 51.13 -16.97 17.31
C SER A 631 50.24 -17.59 16.22
N CYS A 632 50.61 -17.41 14.95
CA CYS A 632 49.90 -17.98 13.79
C CYS A 632 50.74 -19.06 13.10
N LEU A 633 50.14 -20.21 12.82
CA LEU A 633 50.76 -21.25 12.00
C LEU A 633 50.64 -20.88 10.51
N PRO A 634 51.60 -21.28 9.65
CA PRO A 634 51.67 -20.84 8.25
C PRO A 634 50.53 -21.32 7.33
N HIS A 635 49.49 -21.96 7.86
CA HIS A 635 48.27 -22.33 7.14
C HIS A 635 47.12 -21.30 7.26
N ASP A 636 47.23 -20.32 8.16
CA ASP A 636 46.20 -19.28 8.33
C ASP A 636 46.30 -18.15 7.30
N PHE A 637 47.39 -18.08 6.53
CA PHE A 637 47.50 -17.19 5.39
C PHE A 637 46.62 -17.69 4.23
N ILE A 638 45.54 -16.95 3.95
CA ILE A 638 44.70 -17.18 2.76
C ILE A 638 45.48 -16.71 1.53
N ILE A 639 46.35 -17.58 1.00
CA ILE A 639 46.93 -17.41 -0.33
C ILE A 639 45.75 -17.33 -1.32
N PRO A 640 45.63 -16.25 -2.12
CA PRO A 640 44.59 -16.20 -3.15
C PRO A 640 44.80 -17.40 -4.07
N LYS A 641 43.74 -18.18 -4.33
CA LYS A 641 43.80 -19.35 -5.22
C LYS A 641 44.10 -18.90 -6.66
N ILE A 642 45.37 -18.68 -6.95
CA ILE A 642 45.89 -18.49 -8.31
C ILE A 642 45.47 -19.74 -9.09
N ARG A 643 44.75 -19.51 -10.18
CA ARG A 643 44.18 -20.56 -11.02
C ARG A 643 45.33 -21.45 -11.52
N ASN A 644 45.31 -22.75 -11.23
CA ASN A 644 46.35 -23.73 -11.58
C ASN A 644 46.76 -23.74 -13.08
N SER A 645 45.97 -23.12 -13.98
CA SER A 645 46.35 -22.91 -15.38
C SER A 645 47.44 -21.85 -15.59
N PHE A 646 47.61 -20.89 -14.67
CA PHE A 646 48.68 -19.87 -14.77
C PHE A 646 50.04 -20.51 -14.51
N MET A 647 50.18 -21.31 -13.44
CA MET A 647 51.37 -22.13 -13.17
C MET A 647 51.74 -23.05 -14.34
N ARG A 648 50.76 -23.66 -15.01
CA ARG A 648 50.99 -24.52 -16.19
C ARG A 648 51.49 -23.79 -17.44
N GLN A 649 51.34 -22.47 -17.55
CA GLN A 649 51.93 -21.71 -18.67
C GLN A 649 53.44 -21.46 -18.48
N PHE A 650 53.91 -21.35 -17.23
CA PHE A 650 55.32 -21.11 -16.93
C PHE A 650 56.14 -22.39 -16.69
N LEU A 651 55.49 -23.53 -16.45
CA LEU A 651 56.16 -24.84 -16.26
C LEU A 651 56.46 -25.60 -17.57
N ASN A 652 56.25 -24.98 -18.74
CA ASN A 652 56.47 -25.60 -20.05
C ASN A 652 57.64 -24.98 -20.85
N GLN A 653 58.41 -24.06 -20.25
CA GLN A 653 59.72 -23.65 -20.73
C GLN A 653 60.74 -24.03 -19.67
N ASP A 654 61.36 -25.20 -19.87
CA ASP A 654 62.74 -25.55 -19.52
C ASP A 654 62.88 -27.08 -19.55
N ASN A 655 63.32 -27.60 -20.69
CA ASN A 655 63.82 -28.95 -20.85
C ASN A 655 64.78 -28.95 -22.04
N ILE A 656 65.79 -29.84 -22.01
CA ILE A 656 66.92 -29.99 -22.95
C ILE A 656 68.10 -29.04 -22.62
N SER A 657 69.31 -29.49 -22.29
CA SER A 657 69.78 -30.88 -22.08
C SER A 657 71.19 -30.96 -21.46
N SER A 658 71.47 -32.04 -20.73
CA SER A 658 72.78 -32.70 -20.77
C SER A 658 72.60 -34.19 -21.17
N TYR A 659 73.27 -34.55 -22.27
CA TYR A 659 73.43 -35.89 -22.87
C TYR A 659 74.30 -36.81 -21.96
N SER A 660 74.44 -38.15 -22.09
CA SER A 660 73.89 -39.26 -22.91
C SER A 660 74.63 -40.57 -22.47
N PRO A 661 74.63 -41.75 -23.16
CA PRO A 661 73.86 -42.28 -24.31
C PRO A 661 73.02 -43.54 -23.92
N GLU A 662 72.12 -44.13 -24.72
CA GLU A 662 72.09 -44.56 -26.14
C GLU A 662 70.60 -44.69 -26.63
N LEU A 663 70.20 -44.94 -27.89
CA LEU A 663 70.86 -45.12 -29.21
C LEU A 663 69.95 -44.52 -30.35
N SER A 664 70.42 -44.59 -31.60
CA SER A 664 69.69 -44.59 -32.92
C SER A 664 68.20 -44.17 -32.98
N MET A 665 67.79 -43.12 -33.71
CA MET A 665 67.66 -43.04 -35.21
C MET A 665 66.53 -43.97 -35.71
N ASP A 666 65.44 -43.52 -36.35
CA ASP A 666 65.42 -42.67 -37.55
C ASP A 666 64.11 -41.84 -37.81
N THR A 667 64.09 -41.17 -38.98
CA THR A 667 63.25 -40.03 -39.41
C THR A 667 61.76 -40.19 -39.79
N TYR A 668 60.99 -39.15 -39.45
CA TYR A 668 59.90 -38.45 -40.18
C TYR A 668 58.54 -39.10 -40.60
N ASP A 669 57.56 -38.20 -40.62
CA ASP A 669 56.22 -38.23 -41.24
C ASP A 669 55.16 -39.24 -40.78
N LYS A 670 54.12 -38.73 -40.09
CA LYS A 670 52.74 -39.15 -40.32
C LYS A 670 51.66 -38.18 -39.84
N LYS A 671 50.74 -37.91 -40.77
CA LYS A 671 49.37 -37.42 -40.56
C LYS A 671 48.73 -38.09 -39.34
N HIS A 672 48.15 -37.30 -38.44
CA HIS A 672 47.40 -37.82 -37.29
C HIS A 672 46.11 -38.52 -37.74
N THR A 673 46.17 -39.85 -37.81
CA THR A 673 44.98 -40.70 -37.87
C THR A 673 44.24 -40.72 -36.53
N ILE A 674 42.94 -40.98 -36.61
CA ILE A 674 42.04 -41.13 -35.46
C ILE A 674 42.54 -42.28 -34.58
N ARG A 675 43.00 -41.98 -33.36
CA ARG A 675 43.11 -43.00 -32.30
C ARG A 675 41.77 -43.13 -31.59
N THR A 676 41.13 -44.26 -31.83
CA THR A 676 39.96 -44.73 -31.08
C THR A 676 40.27 -44.76 -29.58
N LEU A 677 39.40 -44.15 -28.78
CA LEU A 677 39.49 -44.25 -27.32
C LEU A 677 39.04 -45.64 -26.88
N HIS A 678 39.83 -46.24 -26.00
CA HIS A 678 39.58 -47.53 -25.38
C HIS A 678 38.22 -47.52 -24.67
N MET A 679 37.30 -48.41 -25.08
CA MET A 679 36.08 -48.64 -24.30
C MET A 679 36.44 -49.44 -23.04
N PRO A 680 35.98 -49.04 -21.85
CA PRO A 680 35.91 -49.94 -20.70
C PRO A 680 34.65 -50.82 -20.82
N GLU A 681 34.79 -52.13 -20.70
CA GLU A 681 33.64 -53.02 -20.54
C GLU A 681 32.89 -52.69 -19.24
N TYR A 682 31.60 -52.39 -19.34
CA TYR A 682 30.71 -52.36 -18.18
C TYR A 682 29.54 -53.33 -18.39
N ARG A 683 29.50 -54.36 -17.54
CA ARG A 683 28.44 -55.37 -17.53
C ARG A 683 27.10 -54.75 -17.11
N SER A 684 26.06 -55.06 -17.89
CA SER A 684 24.62 -55.02 -17.57
C SER A 684 24.13 -54.09 -16.44
N THR A 685 23.63 -52.90 -16.77
CA THR A 685 22.68 -52.15 -15.92
C THR A 685 21.66 -51.33 -16.73
N GLY A 686 20.39 -51.36 -16.30
CA GLY A 686 19.34 -50.33 -16.45
C GLY A 686 19.05 -49.72 -17.83
N GLU A 687 17.85 -50.00 -18.38
CA GLU A 687 17.30 -49.32 -19.58
C GLU A 687 17.21 -47.79 -19.42
N THR A 688 16.99 -47.31 -18.20
CA THR A 688 16.99 -45.89 -17.83
C THR A 688 18.36 -45.21 -17.99
N MET A 689 19.46 -45.92 -17.70
CA MET A 689 20.84 -45.45 -17.93
C MET A 689 21.15 -45.34 -19.43
N LYS A 690 20.66 -46.28 -20.25
CA LYS A 690 20.78 -46.17 -21.71
C LYS A 690 20.07 -44.93 -22.24
N ARG A 691 18.86 -44.63 -21.75
CA ARG A 691 18.06 -43.47 -22.21
C ARG A 691 18.71 -42.14 -21.82
N THR A 692 19.34 -42.04 -20.66
CA THR A 692 20.09 -40.83 -20.25
C THR A 692 21.43 -40.72 -20.98
N ALA A 693 22.13 -41.82 -21.25
CA ALA A 693 23.33 -41.82 -22.09
C ALA A 693 23.04 -41.34 -23.53
N VAL A 694 21.99 -41.88 -24.17
CA VAL A 694 21.54 -41.45 -25.51
C VAL A 694 21.16 -39.96 -25.52
N ASN A 695 20.41 -39.48 -24.52
CA ASN A 695 20.08 -38.05 -24.41
C ASN A 695 21.33 -37.17 -24.24
N ASN A 696 22.34 -37.63 -23.49
CA ASN A 696 23.61 -36.90 -23.35
C ASN A 696 24.43 -36.90 -24.66
N ILE A 697 24.42 -37.99 -25.42
CA ILE A 697 25.06 -38.07 -26.75
C ILE A 697 24.35 -37.12 -27.72
N ILE A 698 23.01 -37.12 -27.77
CA ILE A 698 22.23 -36.18 -28.60
C ILE A 698 22.52 -34.72 -28.19
N ARG A 699 22.63 -34.44 -26.88
CA ARG A 699 22.96 -33.10 -26.39
C ARG A 699 24.38 -32.66 -26.74
N ASN A 700 25.35 -33.59 -26.73
CA ASN A 700 26.71 -33.30 -27.16
C ASN A 700 26.81 -33.12 -28.67
N ALA A 701 26.13 -33.95 -29.48
CA ALA A 701 26.09 -33.83 -30.93
C ALA A 701 25.42 -32.52 -31.38
N SER A 702 24.34 -32.10 -30.71
CA SER A 702 23.69 -30.82 -30.97
C SER A 702 24.54 -29.62 -30.53
N ASN A 703 25.25 -29.71 -29.40
CA ASN A 703 26.24 -28.69 -29.00
C ASN A 703 27.42 -28.60 -29.98
N GLN A 704 27.91 -29.74 -30.51
CA GLN A 704 28.97 -29.76 -31.53
C GLN A 704 28.51 -29.14 -32.85
N ARG A 705 27.30 -29.46 -33.34
CA ARG A 705 26.71 -28.77 -34.51
C ARG A 705 26.57 -27.27 -34.31
N LEU A 706 26.31 -26.82 -33.08
CA LEU A 706 26.25 -25.39 -32.73
C LEU A 706 27.62 -24.70 -32.70
N LEU A 707 28.71 -25.45 -32.56
CA LEU A 707 30.09 -24.96 -32.60
C LEU A 707 30.67 -24.95 -34.03
N SER A 708 30.21 -25.86 -34.90
CA SER A 708 30.71 -25.98 -36.28
C SER A 708 30.19 -24.92 -37.26
N GLY A 709 29.28 -24.04 -36.84
CA GLY A 709 28.86 -22.83 -37.60
C GLY A 709 28.03 -23.06 -38.86
N ASP A 710 27.98 -24.27 -39.40
CA ASP A 710 27.35 -24.57 -40.68
C ASP A 710 25.86 -24.93 -40.51
N ALA A 711 25.00 -23.99 -40.93
CA ALA A 711 23.54 -24.11 -40.86
C ALA A 711 22.91 -23.67 -42.18
N GLY A 712 23.02 -24.54 -43.19
CA GLY A 712 22.24 -24.44 -44.43
C GLY A 712 20.73 -24.37 -44.16
N GLN A 713 20.01 -23.72 -45.08
CA GLN A 713 18.58 -23.43 -44.96
C GLN A 713 17.73 -24.71 -44.87
N VAL A 714 16.82 -24.76 -43.89
CA VAL A 714 15.67 -25.67 -43.91
C VAL A 714 14.41 -24.84 -44.09
N HIS A 715 13.84 -24.88 -45.29
CA HIS A 715 12.48 -24.42 -45.52
C HIS A 715 11.50 -25.34 -44.78
N LEU A 716 10.64 -24.76 -43.93
CA LEU A 716 9.46 -25.46 -43.41
C LEU A 716 8.21 -24.68 -43.81
N ALA A 717 7.24 -25.40 -44.39
CA ALA A 717 6.08 -24.83 -45.04
C ALA A 717 5.11 -24.12 -44.07
N SER A 718 4.27 -23.24 -44.62
CA SER A 718 3.22 -22.53 -43.91
C SER A 718 2.18 -23.48 -43.29
N ILE A 719 2.02 -23.44 -41.98
CA ILE A 719 0.93 -24.11 -41.25
C ILE A 719 0.17 -23.06 -40.41
N THR A 720 -1.15 -23.22 -40.35
CA THR A 720 -2.13 -22.23 -39.89
C THR A 720 -2.07 -21.92 -38.38
N ASP A 721 -2.36 -20.67 -38.01
CA ASP A 721 -1.96 -20.02 -36.74
C ASP A 721 -2.62 -20.54 -35.43
N ASN A 722 -3.56 -21.48 -35.48
CA ASN A 722 -4.48 -21.71 -34.36
C ASN A 722 -3.94 -22.59 -33.20
N ASN A 723 -2.82 -23.30 -33.33
CA ASN A 723 -2.28 -24.18 -32.28
C ASN A 723 -0.77 -24.06 -32.03
N ILE A 724 -0.23 -22.84 -32.06
CA ILE A 724 1.19 -22.59 -31.77
C ILE A 724 1.44 -22.56 -30.24
N SER A 725 2.21 -23.52 -29.74
CA SER A 725 2.61 -23.56 -28.32
C SER A 725 3.37 -22.31 -27.89
N LEU A 726 3.24 -21.92 -26.61
CA LEU A 726 3.91 -20.74 -26.04
C LEU A 726 5.43 -20.72 -26.29
N PHE A 727 6.06 -21.90 -26.29
CA PHE A 727 7.48 -22.07 -26.60
C PHE A 727 7.83 -21.69 -28.05
N VAL A 728 6.99 -22.07 -29.01
CA VAL A 728 7.19 -21.70 -30.43
C VAL A 728 6.90 -20.22 -30.67
N LYS A 729 5.88 -19.64 -30.02
CA LYS A 729 5.66 -18.17 -30.03
C LYS A 729 6.86 -17.42 -29.45
N GLN A 730 7.40 -17.85 -28.30
CA GLN A 730 8.62 -17.26 -27.74
C GLN A 730 9.82 -17.40 -28.68
N ASN A 731 9.99 -18.55 -29.35
CA ASN A 731 11.09 -18.72 -30.30
C ASN A 731 10.94 -17.85 -31.55
N LYS A 732 9.73 -17.70 -32.11
CA LYS A 732 9.47 -16.78 -33.25
C LYS A 732 9.87 -15.34 -32.89
N ILE A 733 9.40 -14.85 -31.73
CA ILE A 733 9.79 -13.53 -31.20
C ILE A 733 11.32 -13.41 -30.98
N ARG A 734 12.00 -14.49 -30.55
CA ARG A 734 13.47 -14.51 -30.40
C ARG A 734 14.22 -14.43 -31.73
N PHE A 735 13.67 -15.01 -32.80
CA PHE A 735 14.24 -14.94 -34.15
C PHE A 735 13.99 -13.55 -34.79
N ASP A 736 12.77 -13.02 -34.68
CA ASP A 736 12.43 -11.70 -35.22
C ASP A 736 13.27 -10.58 -34.58
N ARG A 737 13.57 -10.68 -33.28
CA ARG A 737 14.45 -9.74 -32.56
C ARG A 737 15.93 -9.84 -32.98
N LYS A 738 16.37 -10.94 -33.58
CA LYS A 738 17.72 -11.06 -34.17
C LYS A 738 17.78 -10.41 -35.56
N ASN A 739 16.77 -10.63 -36.39
CA ASN A 739 16.74 -10.11 -37.76
C ASN A 739 16.62 -8.57 -37.80
N SER A 740 15.90 -7.96 -36.85
CA SER A 740 15.75 -6.49 -36.79
C SER A 740 17.03 -5.72 -36.40
N MET A 741 18.03 -6.37 -35.80
CA MET A 741 19.36 -5.76 -35.56
C MET A 741 20.27 -5.77 -36.80
N SER A 742 19.87 -6.42 -37.90
CA SER A 742 20.72 -6.61 -39.10
C SER A 742 20.55 -5.52 -40.17
N ARG A 743 19.84 -4.42 -39.90
CA ARG A 743 19.39 -3.46 -40.93
C ARG A 743 19.59 -1.97 -40.58
N SER A 744 20.61 -1.64 -39.78
CA SER A 744 21.01 -0.25 -39.51
C SER A 744 22.52 -0.05 -39.74
N ASP A 745 22.90 0.20 -40.99
CA ASP A 745 24.25 0.59 -41.38
C ASP A 745 24.55 2.04 -41.01
N TYR A 746 24.76 2.30 -39.71
CA TYR A 746 25.54 3.44 -39.21
C TYR A 746 26.00 3.13 -37.78
N ARG A 747 27.23 2.62 -37.63
CA ARG A 747 27.87 2.39 -36.31
C ARG A 747 28.74 3.59 -35.92
N PRO A 748 28.56 4.19 -34.73
CA PRO A 748 29.65 4.90 -34.07
C PRO A 748 30.68 3.89 -33.56
N LYS A 749 31.96 4.28 -33.49
CA LYS A 749 33.07 3.40 -33.07
C LYS A 749 32.85 2.85 -31.66
N SER A 750 32.71 1.53 -31.54
CA SER A 750 32.73 0.83 -30.25
C SER A 750 34.16 0.75 -29.72
N VAL A 751 34.37 1.11 -28.46
CA VAL A 751 35.66 0.91 -27.77
C VAL A 751 35.90 -0.59 -27.58
N ASN A 752 37.01 -1.09 -28.14
CA ASN A 752 37.46 -2.47 -27.91
C ASN A 752 38.05 -2.58 -26.50
N PHE A 753 37.52 -3.49 -25.69
CA PHE A 753 38.10 -3.82 -24.39
C PHE A 753 38.98 -5.06 -24.53
N ILE A 754 40.28 -4.92 -24.25
CA ILE A 754 41.22 -6.04 -24.21
C ILE A 754 40.98 -6.82 -22.92
N ARG A 755 40.79 -8.14 -23.03
CA ARG A 755 40.89 -9.05 -21.89
C ARG A 755 42.35 -9.42 -21.66
N GLU A 756 42.71 -9.69 -20.42
CA GLU A 756 44.05 -10.07 -19.92
C GLU A 756 44.64 -11.37 -20.54
N ASN A 757 43.91 -11.99 -21.48
CA ASN A 757 44.27 -13.18 -22.24
C ASN A 757 44.36 -12.94 -23.77
N GLY A 758 44.29 -11.69 -24.25
CA GLY A 758 44.52 -11.33 -25.66
C GLY A 758 43.34 -11.45 -26.64
N ASP A 759 42.33 -12.28 -26.34
CA ASP A 759 41.21 -12.53 -27.27
C ASP A 759 40.17 -11.39 -27.36
N ILE A 760 39.85 -10.99 -28.61
CA ILE A 760 38.80 -10.01 -28.95
C ILE A 760 37.45 -10.74 -29.08
N GLY A 761 36.63 -10.71 -28.03
CA GLY A 761 35.31 -11.37 -28.00
C GLY A 761 34.12 -10.41 -27.94
N THR A 762 33.38 -10.25 -29.04
CA THR A 762 32.08 -9.54 -29.05
C THR A 762 30.96 -10.47 -28.56
N LEU A 763 30.33 -10.17 -27.41
CA LEU A 763 29.31 -11.06 -26.81
C LEU A 763 27.86 -10.57 -26.99
N HIS A 764 26.94 -11.52 -27.20
CA HIS A 764 25.57 -11.28 -27.61
C HIS A 764 24.54 -11.45 -26.47
N GLY A 765 23.95 -10.35 -26.01
CA GLY A 765 22.49 -10.16 -25.85
C GLY A 765 21.60 -11.10 -25.01
N ARG A 766 22.08 -12.14 -24.30
CA ARG A 766 21.16 -12.95 -23.44
C ARG A 766 21.70 -13.59 -22.17
N ASN A 767 23.02 -13.65 -21.99
CA ASN A 767 23.58 -14.05 -20.70
C ASN A 767 23.73 -12.88 -19.72
N GLN A 768 23.33 -11.67 -20.14
CA GLN A 768 23.51 -10.42 -19.41
C GLN A 768 22.94 -10.51 -17.99
N ASP A 769 21.63 -10.71 -17.79
CA ASP A 769 21.04 -10.60 -16.44
C ASP A 769 21.59 -11.62 -15.42
N ASN A 770 21.84 -12.87 -15.84
CA ASN A 770 22.43 -13.89 -14.95
C ASN A 770 23.94 -13.71 -14.74
N HIS A 771 24.67 -13.10 -15.68
CA HIS A 771 26.04 -12.64 -15.43
C HIS A 771 26.06 -11.40 -14.56
N ASP A 772 25.15 -10.43 -14.77
CA ASP A 772 25.07 -9.17 -14.07
C ASP A 772 24.71 -9.36 -12.60
N ILE A 773 23.78 -10.29 -12.26
CA ILE A 773 23.50 -10.65 -10.87
C ILE A 773 24.73 -11.28 -10.22
N LYS A 774 25.41 -12.21 -10.90
CA LYS A 774 26.64 -12.84 -10.37
C LYS A 774 27.80 -11.85 -10.26
N VAL A 775 27.94 -10.93 -11.21
CA VAL A 775 28.93 -9.85 -11.19
C VAL A 775 28.61 -8.83 -10.09
N PHE A 776 27.35 -8.51 -9.84
CA PHE A 776 26.94 -7.65 -8.72
C PHE A 776 27.19 -8.34 -7.38
N GLN A 777 26.84 -9.62 -7.22
CA GLN A 777 27.15 -10.41 -6.03
C GLN A 777 28.66 -10.50 -5.79
N TYR A 778 29.43 -10.78 -6.85
CA TYR A 778 30.89 -10.87 -6.80
C TYR A 778 31.55 -9.51 -6.50
N ARG A 779 31.09 -8.41 -7.11
CA ARG A 779 31.56 -7.04 -6.80
C ARG A 779 31.16 -6.61 -5.39
N LYS A 780 29.98 -7.00 -4.88
CA LYS A 780 29.58 -6.79 -3.49
C LYS A 780 30.49 -7.56 -2.53
N GLN A 781 30.83 -8.82 -2.86
CA GLN A 781 31.83 -9.59 -2.11
C GLN A 781 33.22 -8.94 -2.17
N GLN A 782 33.69 -8.47 -3.33
CA GLN A 782 34.96 -7.74 -3.45
C GLN A 782 34.96 -6.43 -2.65
N ALA A 783 33.86 -5.67 -2.65
CA ALA A 783 33.73 -4.45 -1.85
C ALA A 783 33.70 -4.75 -0.34
N GLN A 784 33.13 -5.89 0.06
CA GLN A 784 33.16 -6.35 1.44
C GLN A 784 34.56 -6.86 1.85
N LEU A 785 35.24 -7.61 0.99
CA LEU A 785 36.64 -8.02 1.18
C LEU A 785 37.57 -6.81 1.31
N LYS A 786 37.46 -5.79 0.45
CA LYS A 786 38.25 -4.55 0.55
C LYS A 786 37.95 -3.74 1.80
N ARG A 787 36.70 -3.78 2.32
CA ARG A 787 36.36 -3.15 3.61
C ARG A 787 36.96 -3.90 4.78
N ASN A 788 36.91 -5.23 4.76
CA ASN A 788 37.55 -6.06 5.78
C ASN A 788 39.06 -5.78 5.78
N GLN A 789 39.71 -5.82 4.61
CA GLN A 789 41.13 -5.43 4.45
C GLN A 789 41.41 -4.05 5.06
N GLN A 790 40.61 -3.02 4.78
CA GLN A 790 40.79 -1.70 5.37
C GLN A 790 40.52 -1.64 6.89
N GLU A 791 39.62 -2.46 7.43
CA GLU A 791 39.42 -2.58 8.89
C GLU A 791 40.56 -3.38 9.56
N ASP A 792 41.14 -4.37 8.86
CA ASP A 792 42.31 -5.14 9.29
C ASP A 792 43.60 -4.30 9.21
N ASP A 793 43.81 -3.51 8.14
CA ASP A 793 44.90 -2.53 8.01
C ASP A 793 44.88 -1.52 9.18
N LEU A 794 43.69 -1.01 9.54
CA LEU A 794 43.52 -0.12 10.71
C LEU A 794 43.78 -0.85 12.04
N ARG A 795 43.49 -2.15 12.10
CA ARG A 795 43.75 -3.00 13.26
C ARG A 795 45.25 -3.21 13.46
N GLU A 796 46.00 -3.47 12.40
CA GLU A 796 47.46 -3.65 12.46
C GLU A 796 48.18 -2.34 12.78
N ASN A 797 47.78 -1.21 12.18
CA ASN A 797 48.53 0.05 12.24
C ASN A 797 48.21 0.98 13.43
N HIS A 798 47.08 0.80 14.13
CA HIS A 798 46.62 1.73 15.17
C HIS A 798 46.46 1.07 16.56
N PRO A 799 47.21 1.49 17.60
CA PRO A 799 47.30 0.77 18.87
C PRO A 799 46.01 0.80 19.70
N TYR A 800 45.23 1.89 19.63
CA TYR A 800 43.93 2.02 20.31
C TYR A 800 42.74 1.53 19.47
N PHE A 801 42.98 0.92 18.30
CA PHE A 801 41.91 0.33 17.51
C PHE A 801 41.53 -1.03 18.09
N ASP A 802 40.24 -1.34 18.14
CA ASP A 802 39.72 -2.61 18.71
C ASP A 802 40.13 -2.88 20.18
N THR A 803 40.34 -1.83 21.00
CA THR A 803 40.57 -1.95 22.46
C THR A 803 39.30 -1.61 23.26
N PRO A 804 38.66 -2.56 23.98
CA PRO A 804 37.44 -2.27 24.72
C PRO A 804 37.71 -1.29 25.88
N LEU A 805 36.92 -0.21 25.92
CA LEU A 805 37.01 0.92 26.86
C LEU A 805 38.38 1.63 26.92
N PHE A 806 39.30 1.36 25.99
CA PHE A 806 40.72 1.78 26.03
C PHE A 806 41.53 1.31 27.27
N ILE A 807 40.93 0.51 28.15
CA ILE A 807 41.53 0.01 29.40
C ILE A 807 42.09 -1.41 29.21
N ILE A 808 41.42 -2.24 28.42
CA ILE A 808 41.75 -3.66 28.26
C ILE A 808 42.59 -3.86 27.01
N ALA A 809 43.81 -4.37 27.19
CA ALA A 809 44.72 -4.71 26.11
C ALA A 809 44.10 -5.74 25.15
N ARG A 810 44.36 -5.57 23.84
CA ARG A 810 43.70 -6.28 22.74
C ARG A 810 43.72 -7.81 22.89
N GLU A 811 44.82 -8.36 23.42
CA GLU A 811 45.10 -9.80 23.48
C GLU A 811 44.92 -10.45 24.86
N SER A 812 44.47 -9.67 25.86
CA SER A 812 44.33 -10.15 27.23
C SER A 812 43.52 -11.45 27.34
N ASN A 813 44.00 -12.39 28.15
CA ASN A 813 43.35 -13.70 28.37
C ASN A 813 41.90 -13.52 28.88
N PHE A 814 41.65 -12.49 29.67
CA PHE A 814 40.31 -12.11 30.13
C PHE A 814 39.38 -11.75 28.97
N ARG A 815 39.82 -10.93 27.99
CA ARG A 815 39.01 -10.62 26.80
C ARG A 815 38.70 -11.87 25.98
N LYS A 816 39.69 -12.76 25.79
CA LYS A 816 39.51 -14.05 25.08
C LYS A 816 38.47 -14.93 25.79
N PHE A 817 38.50 -14.98 27.12
CA PHE A 817 37.50 -15.69 27.94
C PHE A 817 36.09 -15.08 27.80
N CYS A 818 35.94 -13.76 27.92
CA CYS A 818 34.66 -13.09 27.72
C CYS A 818 34.11 -13.28 26.28
N GLN A 819 34.98 -13.25 25.27
CA GLN A 819 34.60 -13.54 23.87
C GLN A 819 34.12 -14.97 23.70
N LEU A 820 34.80 -15.95 24.32
CA LEU A 820 34.36 -17.35 24.28
C LEU A 820 32.96 -17.52 24.89
N LEU A 821 32.69 -16.89 26.04
CA LEU A 821 31.36 -16.92 26.68
C LEU A 821 30.28 -16.21 25.84
N VAL A 822 30.56 -15.03 25.28
CA VAL A 822 29.58 -14.25 24.52
C VAL A 822 29.32 -14.87 23.14
N GLU A 823 30.33 -15.42 22.47
CA GLU A 823 30.18 -16.02 21.13
C GLU A 823 29.81 -17.52 21.16
N ALA A 824 29.73 -18.13 22.35
CA ALA A 824 29.31 -19.52 22.52
C ALA A 824 27.89 -19.75 21.97
N ARG A 825 27.79 -20.63 20.97
CA ARG A 825 26.54 -20.99 20.28
C ARG A 825 26.52 -22.48 19.98
N TYR A 826 25.33 -23.05 19.87
CA TYR A 826 25.16 -24.43 19.42
C TYR A 826 25.61 -24.57 17.95
N ASN A 827 26.56 -25.46 17.68
CA ASN A 827 27.08 -25.68 16.34
C ASN A 827 26.36 -26.86 15.66
N VAL A 828 25.59 -26.57 14.61
CA VAL A 828 24.74 -27.55 13.91
C VAL A 828 25.56 -28.60 13.15
N ASN A 829 26.80 -28.28 12.75
CA ASN A 829 27.67 -29.19 12.01
C ASN A 829 28.68 -29.87 12.96
N THR A 830 28.25 -30.95 13.62
CA THR A 830 29.15 -31.94 14.22
C THR A 830 29.89 -32.70 13.12
N LYS A 831 31.11 -32.28 12.81
CA LYS A 831 32.03 -33.05 11.97
C LYS A 831 32.63 -34.18 12.81
N ASP A 832 32.54 -35.40 12.31
CA ASP A 832 33.24 -36.54 12.92
C ASP A 832 34.76 -36.38 12.73
N HIS A 833 35.57 -37.11 13.51
CA HIS A 833 37.04 -37.02 13.47
C HIS A 833 37.64 -37.31 12.07
N HIS A 834 36.89 -37.97 11.18
CA HIS A 834 37.28 -38.24 9.79
C HIS A 834 36.73 -37.24 8.76
N GLY A 835 36.18 -36.10 9.18
CA GLY A 835 35.81 -34.99 8.29
C GLY A 835 34.54 -35.20 7.45
N HIS A 836 33.82 -36.31 7.62
CA HIS A 836 32.50 -36.52 7.04
C HIS A 836 31.43 -35.74 7.83
N GLU A 837 30.47 -35.13 7.12
CA GLU A 837 29.32 -34.48 7.74
C GLU A 837 28.30 -35.53 8.20
N SER A 838 28.13 -35.67 9.52
CA SER A 838 27.13 -36.55 10.11
C SER A 838 25.71 -36.06 9.76
N LYS A 839 24.98 -36.86 8.96
CA LYS A 839 23.63 -36.50 8.49
C LYS A 839 22.56 -36.81 9.54
N ILE A 840 22.54 -36.04 10.63
CA ILE A 840 21.41 -36.03 11.59
C ILE A 840 20.22 -35.29 10.95
N ASN A 841 19.54 -35.96 10.02
CA ASN A 841 18.53 -35.34 9.15
C ASN A 841 17.15 -35.19 9.79
N GLN A 842 16.79 -35.98 10.82
CA GLN A 842 15.41 -36.01 11.36
C GLN A 842 15.00 -34.74 12.13
N TYR A 843 15.92 -34.09 12.85
CA TYR A 843 15.63 -32.90 13.67
C TYR A 843 16.38 -31.65 13.21
N LYS A 844 16.76 -31.57 11.93
CA LYS A 844 17.58 -30.48 11.37
C LYS A 844 17.01 -29.08 11.67
N GLN A 845 15.68 -28.92 11.68
CA GLN A 845 15.03 -27.67 12.05
C GLN A 845 15.23 -27.30 13.54
N GLY A 846 15.10 -28.26 14.46
CA GLY A 846 15.31 -28.05 15.89
C GLY A 846 16.76 -27.70 16.25
N HIS A 847 17.73 -28.38 15.64
CA HIS A 847 19.15 -28.02 15.79
C HIS A 847 19.47 -26.64 15.21
N THR A 848 18.85 -26.28 14.07
CA THR A 848 18.99 -24.93 13.48
C THR A 848 18.37 -23.85 14.38
N PHE A 849 17.26 -24.15 15.04
CA PHE A 849 16.63 -23.25 16.02
C PHE A 849 17.51 -23.04 17.26
N LEU A 850 18.07 -24.10 17.85
CA LEU A 850 19.03 -23.97 18.96
C LEU A 850 20.25 -23.11 18.59
N GLY A 851 20.75 -23.24 17.35
CA GLY A 851 21.86 -22.46 16.82
C GLY A 851 21.52 -21.03 16.35
N LEU A 852 20.28 -20.56 16.52
CA LEU A 852 19.82 -19.24 16.06
C LEU A 852 20.52 -18.07 16.80
N VAL A 853 20.77 -18.25 18.10
CA VAL A 853 21.32 -17.22 19.00
C VAL A 853 22.37 -17.84 19.93
N THR A 854 23.13 -16.99 20.64
CA THR A 854 24.16 -17.46 21.60
C THR A 854 23.52 -18.02 22.86
N TYR A 855 24.24 -18.84 23.63
CA TYR A 855 23.72 -19.34 24.91
C TYR A 855 23.43 -18.23 25.91
N LEU A 856 24.25 -17.16 25.90
CA LEU A 856 24.02 -15.97 26.70
C LEU A 856 22.70 -15.30 26.31
N ASP A 857 22.47 -15.06 25.01
CA ASP A 857 21.22 -14.44 24.54
C ASP A 857 19.99 -15.32 24.80
N TRP A 858 20.11 -16.66 24.74
CA TRP A 858 19.04 -17.59 25.12
C TRP A 858 18.61 -17.45 26.58
N ILE A 859 19.58 -17.39 27.50
CA ILE A 859 19.31 -17.13 28.93
C ILE A 859 18.61 -15.78 29.08
N MET A 860 19.08 -14.76 28.36
CA MET A 860 18.52 -13.40 28.47
C MET A 860 17.14 -13.24 27.83
N ILE A 861 16.81 -14.01 26.80
CA ILE A 861 15.44 -14.15 26.28
C ILE A 861 14.54 -14.76 27.38
N LEU A 862 14.96 -15.85 28.02
CA LEU A 862 14.18 -16.51 29.08
C LEU A 862 13.97 -15.58 30.29
N VAL A 863 15.03 -14.92 30.77
CA VAL A 863 14.97 -13.94 31.88
C VAL A 863 14.07 -12.75 31.52
N THR A 864 14.14 -12.25 30.28
CA THR A 864 13.26 -11.18 29.82
C THR A 864 11.80 -11.64 29.80
N ILE A 865 11.50 -12.83 29.26
CA ILE A 865 10.14 -13.40 29.25
C ILE A 865 9.61 -13.54 30.68
N LEU A 866 10.39 -14.12 31.59
CA LEU A 866 10.02 -14.29 32.99
C LEU A 866 9.73 -12.94 33.69
N SER A 867 10.56 -11.92 33.45
CA SER A 867 10.32 -10.57 33.96
C SER A 867 9.05 -9.94 33.38
N THR A 868 8.75 -10.14 32.08
CA THR A 868 7.50 -9.64 31.48
C THR A 868 6.26 -10.37 31.99
N ILE A 869 6.36 -11.68 32.29
CA ILE A 869 5.29 -12.44 32.96
C ILE A 869 5.09 -11.91 34.38
N SER A 870 6.16 -11.68 35.16
CA SER A 870 6.05 -11.08 36.49
C SER A 870 5.38 -9.71 36.45
N MET A 871 5.75 -8.86 35.47
CA MET A 871 5.14 -7.55 35.27
C MET A 871 3.64 -7.65 34.90
N SER A 872 3.19 -8.72 34.25
CA SER A 872 1.76 -8.91 33.92
C SER A 872 0.87 -9.20 35.14
N PHE A 873 1.46 -9.58 36.29
CA PHE A 873 0.75 -9.73 37.57
C PHE A 873 0.68 -8.44 38.39
N GLU A 874 1.33 -7.35 37.94
CA GLU A 874 1.23 -6.05 38.60
C GLU A 874 -0.15 -5.42 38.38
N THR A 875 -0.76 -4.94 39.45
CA THR A 875 -2.01 -4.18 39.41
C THR A 875 -1.86 -2.89 40.22
N PRO A 876 -2.74 -1.87 40.08
CA PRO A 876 -2.67 -0.67 40.92
C PRO A 876 -2.72 -0.95 42.43
N ILE A 877 -3.27 -2.11 42.81
CA ILE A 877 -3.40 -2.63 44.18
C ILE A 877 -2.20 -3.51 44.55
N ASN A 878 -1.83 -4.47 43.70
CA ASN A 878 -0.69 -5.38 43.92
C ASN A 878 0.55 -4.85 43.21
N ARG A 879 1.32 -4.01 43.92
CA ARG A 879 2.54 -3.39 43.39
C ARG A 879 3.78 -4.22 43.74
N VAL A 880 4.81 -4.07 42.92
CA VAL A 880 6.15 -4.68 43.15
C VAL A 880 6.72 -4.30 44.51
N VAL A 881 6.47 -3.07 45.00
CA VAL A 881 7.03 -2.60 46.28
C VAL A 881 6.48 -3.38 47.48
N ASP A 882 5.27 -3.93 47.36
CA ASP A 882 4.56 -4.61 48.46
C ASP A 882 4.65 -6.14 48.37
N GLN A 883 4.90 -6.69 47.17
CA GLN A 883 4.91 -8.13 46.92
C GLN A 883 6.33 -8.67 46.63
N PRO A 884 6.95 -9.45 47.56
CA PRO A 884 8.35 -9.86 47.43
C PRO A 884 8.58 -10.82 46.24
N LEU A 885 7.57 -11.60 45.85
CA LEU A 885 7.68 -12.53 44.71
C LEU A 885 7.89 -11.77 43.37
N LEU A 886 7.30 -10.58 43.23
CA LEU A 886 7.53 -9.73 42.06
C LEU A 886 8.90 -9.05 42.14
N GLN A 887 9.36 -8.65 43.34
CA GLN A 887 10.71 -8.10 43.51
C GLN A 887 11.80 -9.07 43.10
N ILE A 888 11.67 -10.36 43.44
CA ILE A 888 12.65 -11.40 43.08
C ILE A 888 12.86 -11.44 41.56
N ALA A 889 11.80 -11.33 40.76
CA ALA A 889 11.92 -11.29 39.30
C ALA A 889 12.69 -10.05 38.80
N GLU A 890 12.54 -8.91 39.48
CA GLU A 890 13.25 -7.66 39.14
C GLU A 890 14.74 -7.72 39.52
N TYR A 891 15.06 -8.27 40.70
CA TYR A 891 16.45 -8.54 41.09
C TYR A 891 17.10 -9.49 40.09
N VAL A 892 16.46 -10.62 39.76
CA VAL A 892 16.96 -11.57 38.76
C VAL A 892 17.16 -10.88 37.41
N PHE A 893 16.20 -10.08 36.93
CA PHE A 893 16.34 -9.35 35.67
C PHE A 893 17.55 -8.40 35.69
N VAL A 894 17.66 -7.51 36.67
CA VAL A 894 18.74 -6.50 36.72
C VAL A 894 20.12 -7.14 36.92
N ILE A 895 20.22 -8.21 37.72
CA ILE A 895 21.47 -8.95 37.94
C ILE A 895 21.92 -9.62 36.63
N PHE A 896 21.09 -10.42 35.99
CA PHE A 896 21.45 -11.07 34.73
C PHE A 896 21.74 -10.06 33.62
N MET A 897 21.00 -8.94 33.55
CA MET A 897 21.31 -7.81 32.65
C MET A 897 22.70 -7.21 32.89
N SER A 898 23.08 -6.98 34.15
CA SER A 898 24.39 -6.44 34.49
C SER A 898 25.53 -7.39 34.09
N VAL A 899 25.34 -8.70 34.27
CA VAL A 899 26.29 -9.73 33.85
C VAL A 899 26.39 -9.79 32.31
N GLU A 900 25.25 -9.78 31.61
CA GLU A 900 25.21 -9.76 30.15
C GLU A 900 25.96 -8.55 29.58
N LEU A 901 25.62 -7.35 30.05
CA LEU A 901 26.19 -6.10 29.54
C LEU A 901 27.68 -5.98 29.87
N THR A 902 28.11 -6.36 31.08
CA THR A 902 29.54 -6.35 31.43
C THR A 902 30.33 -7.35 30.58
N LEU A 903 29.85 -8.57 30.37
CA LEU A 903 30.46 -9.56 29.48
C LEU A 903 30.56 -9.04 28.03
N LYS A 904 29.48 -8.47 27.48
CA LYS A 904 29.47 -7.89 26.13
C LYS A 904 30.40 -6.68 26.00
N ILE A 905 30.45 -5.80 27.00
CA ILE A 905 31.35 -4.64 27.03
C ILE A 905 32.82 -5.07 27.09
N PHE A 906 33.18 -6.07 27.89
CA PHE A 906 34.55 -6.57 27.97
C PHE A 906 34.96 -7.40 26.75
N ALA A 907 34.07 -8.22 26.18
CA ALA A 907 34.35 -9.00 24.97
C ALA A 907 34.50 -8.11 23.72
N HIS A 908 33.56 -7.18 23.52
CA HIS A 908 33.38 -6.47 22.26
C HIS A 908 33.57 -4.95 22.35
N GLY A 909 33.55 -4.32 23.51
CA GLY A 909 33.68 -2.87 23.68
C GLY A 909 32.36 -2.09 23.52
N LEU A 910 32.35 -0.85 24.04
CA LEU A 910 31.14 -0.04 24.14
C LEU A 910 30.78 0.74 22.85
N PHE A 911 31.77 1.45 22.26
CA PHE A 911 31.56 2.35 21.11
C PHE A 911 32.58 2.20 19.96
N PHE A 912 33.89 2.11 20.26
CA PHE A 912 34.97 2.33 19.27
C PHE A 912 35.52 1.05 18.61
N THR A 913 34.71 -0.02 18.59
CA THR A 913 35.11 -1.35 18.13
C THR A 913 34.18 -1.83 16.99
N PRO A 914 34.61 -2.74 16.09
CA PRO A 914 33.79 -3.16 14.95
C PRO A 914 32.52 -3.90 15.38
N LYS A 915 32.58 -4.68 16.48
CA LYS A 915 31.50 -5.42 17.14
C LYS A 915 30.86 -4.68 18.34
N ALA A 916 31.07 -3.37 18.50
CA ALA A 916 30.63 -2.60 19.66
C ALA A 916 29.16 -2.84 20.07
N LEU A 917 28.89 -2.83 21.37
CA LEU A 917 27.54 -2.93 21.92
C LEU A 917 26.63 -1.82 21.37
N ILE A 918 27.05 -0.55 21.48
CA ILE A 918 26.30 0.61 20.99
C ILE A 918 26.75 0.95 19.57
N ARG A 919 26.59 -0.01 18.64
CA ARG A 919 26.78 0.21 17.20
C ARG A 919 25.49 0.71 16.51
N ASP A 920 24.36 0.14 16.91
CA ASP A 920 23.05 0.38 16.30
C ASP A 920 22.05 0.84 17.40
N ILE A 921 20.92 1.46 17.00
CA ILE A 921 19.89 1.95 17.92
C ILE A 921 19.41 0.86 18.91
N GLY A 922 19.35 -0.40 18.48
CA GLY A 922 19.01 -1.52 19.35
C GLY A 922 19.95 -1.67 20.56
N GLY A 923 21.25 -1.47 20.39
CA GLY A 923 22.21 -1.52 21.51
C GLY A 923 22.07 -0.33 22.47
N ALA A 924 21.66 0.84 21.97
CA ALA A 924 21.33 1.99 22.81
C ALA A 924 20.05 1.75 23.62
N ILE A 925 19.02 1.14 23.02
CA ILE A 925 17.78 0.75 23.73
C ILE A 925 18.10 -0.29 24.81
N ASP A 926 18.95 -1.27 24.51
CA ASP A 926 19.34 -2.32 25.46
C ASP A 926 19.98 -1.75 26.74
N VAL A 927 20.94 -0.84 26.56
CA VAL A 927 21.59 -0.11 27.65
C VAL A 927 20.61 0.82 28.38
N ALA A 928 19.68 1.48 27.68
CA ALA A 928 18.66 2.32 28.30
C ALA A 928 17.67 1.50 29.17
N VAL A 929 17.23 0.33 28.70
CA VAL A 929 16.37 -0.58 29.47
C VAL A 929 17.07 -1.06 30.74
N PHE A 930 18.38 -1.35 30.67
CA PHE A 930 19.17 -1.66 31.86
C PHE A 930 19.21 -0.50 32.85
N PHE A 931 19.56 0.71 32.41
CA PHE A 931 19.61 1.87 33.33
C PHE A 931 18.26 2.18 33.96
N VAL A 932 17.15 2.11 33.20
CA VAL A 932 15.79 2.27 33.73
C VAL A 932 15.49 1.18 34.76
N GLY A 933 15.83 -0.08 34.48
CA GLY A 933 15.66 -1.20 35.42
C GLY A 933 16.47 -1.02 36.70
N LEU A 934 17.73 -0.63 36.59
CA LEU A 934 18.63 -0.37 37.72
C LEU A 934 18.14 0.78 38.59
N ILE A 935 17.79 1.93 38.00
CA ILE A 935 17.26 3.08 38.74
C ILE A 935 15.92 2.72 39.41
N SER A 936 15.06 1.96 38.73
CA SER A 936 13.79 1.49 39.31
C SER A 936 14.00 0.59 40.52
N LEU A 937 15.02 -0.28 40.48
CA LEU A 937 15.35 -1.19 41.57
C LEU A 937 16.00 -0.45 42.75
N CYS A 938 16.91 0.49 42.48
CA CYS A 938 17.57 1.28 43.52
C CYS A 938 16.64 2.30 44.20
N TRP A 939 15.64 2.84 43.50
CA TRP A 939 14.76 3.87 44.05
C TRP A 939 13.49 3.30 44.71
N LEU A 940 12.93 2.22 44.16
CA LEU A 940 11.75 1.48 44.64
C LEU A 940 10.69 2.32 45.39
N PRO A 941 10.09 3.35 44.76
CA PRO A 941 9.28 4.35 45.44
C PRO A 941 7.93 3.79 45.92
N ARG A 942 7.67 3.84 47.23
CA ARG A 942 6.38 3.43 47.83
C ARG A 942 5.19 4.27 47.35
N ASN A 943 5.38 5.60 47.29
CA ASN A 943 4.36 6.55 46.86
C ASN A 943 4.67 7.04 45.44
N VAL A 944 3.76 6.77 44.51
CA VAL A 944 3.87 7.17 43.10
C VAL A 944 2.68 8.09 42.75
N PRO A 945 2.82 9.42 42.88
CA PRO A 945 1.77 10.35 42.50
C PRO A 945 1.58 10.40 40.97
N ALA A 946 0.37 10.76 40.54
CA ALA A 946 0.06 10.91 39.12
C ALA A 946 0.90 12.03 38.47
N ASN A 947 1.28 11.85 37.21
CA ASN A 947 2.14 12.74 36.43
C ASN A 947 3.53 13.01 37.05
N SER A 948 4.03 12.10 37.89
CA SER A 948 5.33 12.21 38.54
C SER A 948 6.46 11.52 37.78
N VAL A 949 7.71 11.89 38.09
CA VAL A 949 8.92 11.22 37.57
C VAL A 949 8.94 9.73 37.94
N ALA A 950 8.42 9.35 39.12
CA ALA A 950 8.29 7.96 39.53
C ALA A 950 7.32 7.19 38.62
N GLN A 951 6.17 7.78 38.26
CA GLN A 951 5.23 7.17 37.32
C GLN A 951 5.84 7.06 35.91
N PHE A 952 6.54 8.10 35.45
CA PHE A 952 7.24 8.06 34.17
C PHE A 952 8.32 6.96 34.13
N LEU A 953 9.04 6.74 35.24
CA LEU A 953 10.04 5.70 35.33
C LEU A 953 9.41 4.29 35.35
N MET A 954 8.27 4.11 36.01
CA MET A 954 7.47 2.88 35.89
C MET A 954 6.95 2.64 34.46
N LEU A 955 6.57 3.70 33.73
CA LEU A 955 6.18 3.60 32.32
C LEU A 955 7.37 3.20 31.43
N LEU A 956 8.55 3.79 31.64
CA LEU A 956 9.77 3.38 30.92
C LEU A 956 10.15 1.92 31.25
N ARG A 957 9.91 1.43 32.47
CA ARG A 957 10.15 0.03 32.83
C ARG A 957 9.30 -0.95 32.01
N SER A 958 8.12 -0.53 31.53
CA SER A 958 7.27 -1.35 30.65
C SER A 958 7.87 -1.60 29.25
N THR A 959 8.97 -0.93 28.88
CA THR A 959 9.64 -1.11 27.58
C THR A 959 10.50 -2.38 27.48
N ARG A 960 10.66 -3.16 28.56
CA ARG A 960 11.45 -4.42 28.56
C ARG A 960 11.12 -5.44 27.46
N PRO A 961 9.85 -5.66 27.02
CA PRO A 961 9.56 -6.54 25.89
C PRO A 961 10.31 -6.15 24.60
N LEU A 962 10.72 -4.88 24.45
CA LEU A 962 11.52 -4.42 23.31
C LEU A 962 12.88 -5.14 23.20
N ARG A 963 13.43 -5.69 24.30
CA ARG A 963 14.64 -6.52 24.26
C ARG A 963 14.48 -7.76 23.37
N ILE A 964 13.29 -8.35 23.30
CA ILE A 964 13.04 -9.53 22.45
C ILE A 964 13.25 -9.17 20.96
N PHE A 965 12.90 -7.95 20.54
CA PHE A 965 13.16 -7.46 19.18
C PHE A 965 14.66 -7.21 18.88
N ILE A 966 15.50 -7.11 19.91
CA ILE A 966 16.95 -6.90 19.78
C ILE A 966 17.70 -8.23 19.79
N LEU A 967 17.31 -9.14 20.71
CA LEU A 967 17.92 -10.46 20.90
C LEU A 967 17.51 -11.46 19.80
N VAL A 968 16.26 -11.45 19.33
CA VAL A 968 15.80 -12.36 18.28
C VAL A 968 16.14 -11.79 16.89
N PRO A 969 16.99 -12.43 16.08
CA PRO A 969 17.50 -11.86 14.84
C PRO A 969 16.41 -11.65 13.77
N ASP A 970 15.40 -12.53 13.71
CA ASP A 970 14.29 -12.39 12.77
C ASP A 970 13.38 -11.20 13.13
N MET A 971 13.08 -10.99 14.41
CA MET A 971 12.34 -9.81 14.89
C MET A 971 13.11 -8.51 14.60
N ARG A 972 14.42 -8.54 14.81
CA ARG A 972 15.31 -7.41 14.48
C ARG A 972 15.29 -7.07 12.99
N LYS A 973 15.22 -8.08 12.12
CA LYS A 973 15.08 -7.93 10.67
C LYS A 973 13.72 -7.34 10.28
N VAL A 974 12.63 -7.79 10.92
CA VAL A 974 11.28 -7.21 10.72
C VAL A 974 11.29 -5.70 11.06
N VAL A 975 11.81 -5.32 12.23
CA VAL A 975 11.93 -3.90 12.62
C VAL A 975 12.80 -3.12 11.64
N TYR A 976 13.92 -3.69 11.18
CA TYR A 976 14.81 -3.03 10.21
C TYR A 976 14.10 -2.75 8.87
N GLU A 977 13.38 -3.71 8.30
CA GLU A 977 12.66 -3.48 7.02
C GLU A 977 11.46 -2.53 7.19
N ILE A 978 10.82 -2.48 8.37
CA ILE A 978 9.81 -1.45 8.69
C ILE A 978 10.45 -0.05 8.76
N CYS A 979 11.53 0.11 9.54
CA CYS A 979 12.23 1.38 9.68
C CYS A 979 12.82 1.89 8.36
N ARG A 980 13.15 0.98 7.42
CA ARG A 980 13.61 1.33 6.07
C ARG A 980 12.57 2.11 5.26
N GLY A 981 11.27 1.90 5.49
CA GLY A 981 10.16 2.66 4.90
C GLY A 981 9.71 3.88 5.73
N PHE A 982 10.38 4.19 6.85
CA PHE A 982 9.95 5.26 7.75
C PHE A 982 9.96 6.65 7.10
N LYS A 983 10.84 6.89 6.11
CA LYS A 983 10.89 8.17 5.39
C LYS A 983 9.58 8.41 4.63
N GLU A 984 9.09 7.41 3.91
CA GLU A 984 7.84 7.46 3.16
C GLU A 984 6.65 7.61 4.11
N ILE A 985 6.62 6.85 5.22
CA ILE A 985 5.59 6.98 6.27
C ILE A 985 5.57 8.40 6.85
N LEU A 986 6.73 8.98 7.15
CA LEU A 986 6.85 10.33 7.70
C LEU A 986 6.40 11.40 6.69
N LEU A 987 6.66 11.21 5.38
CA LEU A 987 6.14 12.11 4.35
C LEU A 987 4.61 12.04 4.24
N VAL A 988 4.00 10.84 4.25
CA VAL A 988 2.53 10.69 4.32
C VAL A 988 1.97 11.32 5.59
N ARG A 989 2.66 11.21 6.73
CA ARG A 989 2.17 11.78 7.99
C ARG A 989 2.31 13.29 8.08
N ILE A 990 3.29 13.88 7.39
CA ILE A 990 3.38 15.33 7.16
C ILE A 990 2.25 15.80 6.23
N GLU A 991 1.97 15.07 5.15
CA GLU A 991 0.84 15.35 4.25
C GLU A 991 -0.49 15.34 5.00
N GLN A 992 -0.76 14.29 5.80
CA GLN A 992 -1.96 14.16 6.66
C GLN A 992 -2.04 15.16 7.82
N LEU A 993 -0.98 15.93 8.09
CA LEU A 993 -0.98 16.99 9.11
C LEU A 993 -1.13 18.38 8.48
N LEU A 994 -0.85 18.51 7.17
CA LEU A 994 -0.97 19.75 6.40
C LEU A 994 -2.31 19.89 5.66
N LEU A 995 -3.00 18.78 5.39
CA LEU A 995 -4.32 18.68 4.77
C LEU A 995 -5.42 18.48 5.81
#